data_AF-A0ABD0JFM0-F1
#
_entry.id   AF-A0ABD0JFM0-F1
#
_cell.length_a   1.000
_cell.length_b   1.000
_cell.length_c   1.000
_cell.angle_alpha   90.00
_cell.angle_beta   90.00
_cell.angle_gamma   90.00
#
_symmetry.space_group_name_H-M   'P 1'
#
loop_
_entity.id
_entity.type
_entity.pdbx_description
1 polymer ?
#
loop_
_entity_poly.entity_id
_entity_poly.type
_entity_poly.pdbx_seq_one_letter_code
_entity_poly.pdbx_strand_id
1 'polypeptide(L)'
;MQMDEVHSSRSVRVLEDPVLLHLLATIKQHQEPMCRLASLFMLNSLFRQSLVPRRATFCFSEGLLLVLMDILSKDFDPRDPNNDAQLYTLAAEIIWRFSSLPVSEQGPLISNGVIRGLVQFLRTDSKYYQFTPVVAEALERICGGRLFTEQEVRALPITPKILDNLKMYNQDVVKYSKVQHVYACKLSLQLPDEAKWISLADLFVREGYAWPMCQLQQKKLSPPTSPSSRPRSSPAKLPSPSSASPESPPLQTAISATSEKSIPSSKQSTVKSQSSPTSSHHEMVHDATEVKFLRAVGGNYFWAQIGADSIKSVNSVTQLLTMALPDLKNVAPKIGEVVAVRLEQADANVPQAIRGRLVDVQDAWVMIQSLDFGFTKIVKDSEIFGLTGTVACLTKFPPQAQICYLAGLQAPPADGAAVELALSACAQLTKLSPSATPMLHEVGMLGILPAFLQCGHLTIQLQATRTLANMAAVARVNKQSDLSVFIKPLLDVLANTPSHALTSQQRNLVVASVSALNNVVAFHAERRSVFLDHEGQLVILRVMMRHRSLIPICNSCAALLRNCYPGLVSSQGHKPGKALIRGDLRADLRADYSAFEKEDDHEQAADNSPLLQDQYNSSDDEHIDLMERMTQMQQLRVSSDDEEDDKADSEDTSPVLLAGEQSDSTILPVDGGIQSAIGLNAYEIHTTVPYRDDETHHIYKENRLSRISREHLAEIVCGMMNSGLGGSVYFGLTKDGQVQGIKLTRDERDEMRLGIDHLMTNCFVPPVFHNQLDIIYKPVFKRLENRQFATFVDLFVVEILIKASDSTIYNISKSGHCWHRFGPHTTKLSVQDVRQLITLDEEAKYKDEIRCLREELRNLKLKAK
;
A
#
# COMPACT_ATOMS: atom_id res chain seq x y z
N MET A 1 11.96 27.92 -34.47
CA MET A 1 10.77 28.21 -33.62
C MET A 1 9.46 27.79 -34.28
N GLN A 2 8.94 28.47 -35.32
CA GLN A 2 7.62 28.12 -35.89
C GLN A 2 7.52 26.73 -36.55
N MET A 3 8.63 26.09 -36.96
CA MET A 3 8.58 24.72 -37.51
C MET A 3 8.66 23.61 -36.44
N ASP A 4 9.28 23.89 -35.29
CA ASP A 4 9.50 22.88 -34.23
C ASP A 4 8.18 22.47 -33.56
N GLU A 5 7.25 23.42 -33.45
CA GLU A 5 5.90 23.23 -32.88
C GLU A 5 5.04 22.28 -33.73
N VAL A 6 5.26 22.25 -35.05
CA VAL A 6 4.58 21.35 -36.01
C VAL A 6 5.11 19.90 -35.89
N HIS A 7 6.36 19.71 -35.43
CA HIS A 7 6.91 18.38 -35.18
C HIS A 7 6.56 17.86 -33.78
N SER A 8 6.62 18.72 -32.75
CA SER A 8 6.15 18.39 -31.39
C SER A 8 4.68 17.95 -31.40
N SER A 9 3.80 18.73 -32.06
CA SER A 9 2.38 18.41 -32.17
C SER A 9 2.07 17.20 -33.08
N ARG A 10 2.98 16.78 -33.96
CA ARG A 10 2.87 15.48 -34.66
C ARG A 10 3.25 14.31 -33.76
N SER A 11 4.32 14.43 -32.97
CA SER A 11 4.82 13.36 -32.10
C SER A 11 3.77 12.88 -31.08
N VAL A 12 3.13 13.82 -30.36
CA VAL A 12 2.10 13.48 -29.36
C VAL A 12 0.91 12.74 -29.96
N ARG A 13 0.51 13.07 -31.20
CA ARG A 13 -0.66 12.47 -31.88
C ARG A 13 -0.45 11.01 -32.27
N VAL A 14 0.79 10.57 -32.49
CA VAL A 14 1.11 9.17 -32.85
C VAL A 14 0.85 8.19 -31.69
N LEU A 15 0.81 8.69 -30.44
CA LEU A 15 0.61 7.86 -29.24
C LEU A 15 -0.85 7.76 -28.78
N GLU A 16 -1.76 8.60 -29.29
CA GLU A 16 -3.17 8.59 -28.85
C GLU A 16 -3.99 7.48 -29.54
N ASP A 17 -3.89 7.36 -30.87
CA ASP A 17 -4.65 6.38 -31.64
C ASP A 17 -4.34 4.91 -31.22
N PRO A 18 -3.08 4.51 -30.90
CA PRO A 18 -2.78 3.20 -30.33
C PRO A 18 -3.43 2.94 -28.96
N VAL A 19 -3.55 3.96 -28.10
CA VAL A 19 -4.21 3.82 -26.79
C VAL A 19 -5.73 3.67 -26.97
N LEU A 20 -6.33 4.42 -27.89
CA LEU A 20 -7.73 4.23 -28.26
C LEU A 20 -7.96 2.82 -28.86
N LEU A 21 -7.11 2.37 -29.78
CA LEU A 21 -7.17 1.01 -30.33
C LEU A 21 -7.04 -0.06 -29.25
N HIS A 22 -6.14 0.11 -28.26
CA HIS A 22 -5.96 -0.86 -27.18
C HIS A 22 -7.15 -0.88 -26.20
N LEU A 23 -7.72 0.28 -25.86
CA LEU A 23 -8.96 0.36 -25.07
C LEU A 23 -10.13 -0.29 -25.82
N LEU A 24 -10.29 0.00 -27.12
CA LEU A 24 -11.34 -0.58 -27.96
C LEU A 24 -11.15 -2.08 -28.16
N ALA A 25 -9.92 -2.56 -28.34
CA ALA A 25 -9.59 -3.99 -28.35
C ALA A 25 -9.96 -4.65 -27.02
N THR A 26 -9.63 -4.04 -25.89
CA THR A 26 -9.99 -4.54 -24.55
C THR A 26 -11.51 -4.65 -24.38
N ILE A 27 -12.26 -3.61 -24.79
CA ILE A 27 -13.73 -3.56 -24.76
C ILE A 27 -14.36 -4.64 -25.66
N LYS A 28 -13.80 -4.89 -26.86
CA LYS A 28 -14.24 -5.93 -27.80
C LYS A 28 -13.94 -7.35 -27.30
N GLN A 29 -12.68 -7.61 -26.95
CA GLN A 29 -12.10 -8.95 -26.89
C GLN A 29 -12.22 -9.63 -25.53
N HIS A 30 -12.14 -8.87 -24.43
CA HIS A 30 -12.32 -9.46 -23.11
C HIS A 30 -13.81 -9.75 -22.89
N GLN A 31 -14.12 -10.98 -22.45
CA GLN A 31 -15.46 -11.32 -21.96
C GLN A 31 -15.66 -10.84 -20.51
N GLU A 32 -14.57 -10.65 -19.76
CA GLU A 32 -14.61 -10.20 -18.37
C GLU A 32 -15.23 -8.78 -18.26
N PRO A 33 -16.32 -8.60 -17.48
CA PRO A 33 -17.08 -7.36 -17.42
C PRO A 33 -16.26 -6.20 -16.86
N MET A 34 -15.37 -6.50 -15.91
CA MET A 34 -14.55 -5.51 -15.21
C MET A 34 -13.48 -4.90 -16.12
N CYS A 35 -12.94 -5.67 -17.08
CA CYS A 35 -12.05 -5.14 -18.11
C CYS A 35 -12.79 -4.21 -19.08
N ARG A 36 -14.02 -4.57 -19.47
CA ARG A 36 -14.90 -3.69 -20.27
C ARG A 36 -15.24 -2.42 -19.50
N LEU A 37 -15.62 -2.55 -18.22
CA LEU A 37 -16.01 -1.44 -17.34
C LEU A 37 -14.88 -0.43 -17.14
N ALA A 38 -13.68 -0.89 -16.78
CA ALA A 38 -12.52 -0.03 -16.60
C ALA A 38 -12.16 0.71 -17.89
N SER A 39 -12.18 0.00 -19.02
CA SER A 39 -11.87 0.58 -20.33
C SER A 39 -12.92 1.59 -20.78
N LEU A 40 -14.22 1.32 -20.57
CA LEU A 40 -15.31 2.26 -20.82
C LEU A 40 -15.28 3.46 -19.87
N PHE A 41 -14.86 3.29 -18.62
CA PHE A 41 -14.68 4.42 -17.69
C PHE A 41 -13.53 5.33 -18.15
N MET A 42 -12.39 4.77 -18.55
CA MET A 42 -11.28 5.53 -19.15
C MET A 42 -11.71 6.24 -20.44
N LEU A 43 -12.48 5.55 -21.29
CA LEU A 43 -12.97 6.09 -22.56
C LEU A 43 -14.03 7.20 -22.36
N ASN A 44 -14.93 7.06 -21.39
CA ASN A 44 -15.84 8.13 -20.96
C ASN A 44 -15.08 9.31 -20.35
N SER A 45 -14.00 9.06 -19.59
CA SER A 45 -13.14 10.12 -19.04
C SER A 45 -12.44 10.92 -20.14
N LEU A 46 -11.87 10.24 -21.14
CA LEU A 46 -11.34 10.81 -22.38
C LEU A 46 -12.38 11.70 -23.09
N PHE A 47 -13.60 11.20 -23.26
CA PHE A 47 -14.69 11.96 -23.90
C PHE A 47 -15.25 13.09 -23.03
N ARG A 48 -15.24 12.97 -21.69
CA ARG A 48 -15.57 14.05 -20.76
C ARG A 48 -14.58 15.21 -20.84
N GLN A 49 -13.32 14.94 -21.19
CA GLN A 49 -12.25 15.94 -21.30
C GLN A 49 -12.13 16.55 -22.71
N SER A 50 -12.35 15.75 -23.77
CA SER A 50 -12.00 16.15 -25.14
C SER A 50 -12.76 15.35 -26.23
N LEU A 51 -14.08 15.54 -26.31
CA LEU A 51 -14.94 14.94 -27.34
C LEU A 51 -14.81 15.66 -28.70
N VAL A 52 -13.73 15.38 -29.43
CA VAL A 52 -13.52 15.86 -30.80
C VAL A 52 -14.30 14.96 -31.79
N PRO A 53 -15.09 15.49 -32.75
CA PRO A 53 -15.86 14.68 -33.71
C PRO A 53 -15.04 13.61 -34.44
N ARG A 54 -13.77 13.92 -34.78
CA ARG A 54 -12.84 12.96 -35.39
C ARG A 54 -12.51 11.77 -34.49
N ARG A 55 -12.37 11.96 -33.17
CA ARG A 55 -12.12 10.86 -32.21
C ARG A 55 -13.35 9.96 -32.09
N ALA A 56 -14.55 10.53 -32.06
CA ALA A 56 -15.80 9.77 -32.10
C ALA A 56 -15.92 8.95 -33.40
N THR A 57 -15.66 9.59 -34.56
CA THR A 57 -15.66 8.93 -35.87
C THR A 57 -14.64 7.79 -35.96
N PHE A 58 -13.44 7.97 -35.40
CA PHE A 58 -12.43 6.91 -35.30
C PHE A 58 -12.92 5.75 -34.45
N CYS A 59 -13.47 6.01 -33.26
CA CYS A 59 -14.01 4.96 -32.40
C CYS A 59 -15.20 4.22 -33.04
N PHE A 60 -16.00 4.91 -33.87
CA PHE A 60 -17.13 4.33 -34.61
C PHE A 60 -16.71 3.49 -35.82
N SER A 61 -15.71 3.92 -36.58
CA SER A 61 -15.08 3.06 -37.61
C SER A 61 -14.41 1.84 -36.98
N GLU A 62 -13.84 2.00 -35.79
CA GLU A 62 -13.40 0.91 -34.92
C GLU A 62 -14.55 0.20 -34.16
N GLY A 63 -15.81 0.36 -34.58
CA GLY A 63 -16.92 -0.48 -34.13
C GLY A 63 -17.35 -0.32 -32.67
N LEU A 64 -16.88 0.70 -31.93
CA LEU A 64 -17.28 0.96 -30.54
C LEU A 64 -18.81 0.94 -30.38
N LEU A 65 -19.51 1.60 -31.31
CA LEU A 65 -20.98 1.72 -31.30
C LEU A 65 -21.67 0.36 -31.29
N LEU A 66 -21.15 -0.64 -32.01
CA LEU A 66 -21.69 -2.00 -32.01
C LEU A 66 -21.49 -2.68 -30.64
N VAL A 67 -20.37 -2.44 -29.95
CA VAL A 67 -20.13 -3.02 -28.61
C VAL A 67 -20.94 -2.32 -27.53
N LEU A 68 -21.16 -1.00 -27.64
CA LEU A 68 -22.06 -0.28 -26.72
C LEU A 68 -23.51 -0.73 -26.91
N MET A 69 -23.95 -0.97 -28.14
CA MET A 69 -25.27 -1.55 -28.42
C MET A 69 -25.36 -3.02 -27.99
N ASP A 70 -24.32 -3.85 -28.18
CA ASP A 70 -24.23 -5.22 -27.64
C ASP A 70 -24.49 -5.22 -26.12
N ILE A 71 -23.77 -4.36 -25.39
CA ILE A 71 -23.94 -4.18 -23.94
C ILE A 71 -25.38 -3.80 -23.59
N LEU A 72 -25.96 -2.76 -24.23
CA LEU A 72 -27.34 -2.32 -23.93
C LEU A 72 -28.44 -3.28 -24.44
N SER A 73 -28.12 -4.22 -25.33
CA SER A 73 -29.07 -5.17 -25.91
C SER A 73 -29.20 -6.49 -25.16
N LYS A 74 -28.29 -6.77 -24.22
CA LYS A 74 -28.31 -7.99 -23.40
C LYS A 74 -29.38 -7.89 -22.33
N ASP A 75 -30.03 -9.02 -22.03
CA ASP A 75 -30.88 -9.14 -20.86
C ASP A 75 -30.03 -8.91 -19.59
N PHE A 76 -30.36 -7.86 -18.84
CA PHE A 76 -29.76 -7.60 -17.54
C PHE A 76 -30.31 -8.59 -16.50
N ASP A 77 -29.55 -9.66 -16.25
CA ASP A 77 -29.73 -10.51 -15.07
C ASP A 77 -28.76 -10.04 -13.97
N PRO A 78 -29.23 -9.46 -12.84
CA PRO A 78 -28.38 -9.06 -11.72
C PRO A 78 -27.72 -10.23 -10.97
N ARG A 79 -28.00 -11.48 -11.37
CA ARG A 79 -27.31 -12.70 -10.88
C ARG A 79 -26.13 -13.12 -11.75
N ASP A 80 -26.09 -12.68 -13.01
CA ASP A 80 -24.94 -12.92 -13.87
C ASP A 80 -23.80 -11.98 -13.44
N PRO A 81 -22.65 -12.49 -12.96
CA PRO A 81 -21.52 -11.64 -12.59
C PRO A 81 -20.97 -10.81 -13.75
N ASN A 82 -21.37 -11.11 -15.00
CA ASN A 82 -21.03 -10.34 -16.20
C ASN A 82 -21.95 -9.12 -16.45
N ASN A 83 -23.03 -8.95 -15.68
CA ASN A 83 -23.99 -7.85 -15.79
C ASN A 83 -23.79 -6.79 -14.68
N ASP A 84 -22.78 -5.92 -14.83
CA ASP A 84 -22.61 -4.75 -13.95
C ASP A 84 -23.49 -3.58 -14.43
N ALA A 85 -24.38 -3.06 -13.58
CA ALA A 85 -25.23 -1.90 -13.90
C ALA A 85 -24.43 -0.63 -14.25
N GLN A 86 -23.19 -0.49 -13.75
CA GLN A 86 -22.29 0.59 -14.14
C GLN A 86 -21.83 0.46 -15.60
N LEU A 87 -21.79 -0.76 -16.16
CA LEU A 87 -21.43 -1.02 -17.56
C LEU A 87 -22.52 -0.48 -18.50
N TYR A 88 -23.78 -0.75 -18.20
CA TYR A 88 -24.94 -0.20 -18.92
C TYR A 88 -25.00 1.32 -18.77
N THR A 89 -24.79 1.84 -17.55
CA THR A 89 -24.78 3.29 -17.27
C THR A 89 -23.70 4.02 -18.08
N LEU A 90 -22.47 3.49 -18.10
CA LEU A 90 -21.37 4.08 -18.88
C LEU A 90 -21.60 3.94 -20.39
N ALA A 91 -22.15 2.83 -20.87
CA ALA A 91 -22.48 2.66 -22.28
C ALA A 91 -23.54 3.67 -22.75
N ALA A 92 -24.59 3.86 -21.95
CA ALA A 92 -25.62 4.87 -22.20
C ALA A 92 -25.06 6.30 -22.14
N GLU A 93 -24.21 6.63 -21.15
CA GLU A 93 -23.52 7.93 -21.08
C GLU A 93 -22.68 8.22 -22.33
N ILE A 94 -21.92 7.23 -22.82
CA ILE A 94 -21.05 7.40 -23.98
C ILE A 94 -21.89 7.59 -25.25
N ILE A 95 -22.95 6.80 -25.46
CA ILE A 95 -23.87 6.98 -26.59
C ILE A 95 -24.57 8.35 -26.52
N TRP A 96 -25.03 8.77 -25.34
CA TRP A 96 -25.65 10.09 -25.14
C TRP A 96 -24.68 11.22 -25.48
N ARG A 97 -23.41 11.14 -25.04
CA ARG A 97 -22.36 12.10 -25.42
C ARG A 97 -22.09 12.13 -26.91
N PHE A 98 -22.13 11.01 -27.60
CA PHE A 98 -22.03 11.00 -29.07
C PHE A 98 -23.27 11.57 -29.75
N SER A 99 -24.45 11.51 -29.14
CA SER A 99 -25.69 12.06 -29.70
C SER A 99 -25.75 13.59 -29.70
N SER A 100 -24.97 14.25 -28.83
CA SER A 100 -24.84 15.71 -28.80
C SER A 100 -23.72 16.26 -29.70
N LEU A 101 -23.03 15.40 -30.46
CA LEU A 101 -22.07 15.87 -31.46
C LEU A 101 -22.76 16.46 -32.70
N PRO A 102 -22.26 17.58 -33.25
CA PRO A 102 -22.81 18.15 -34.47
C PRO A 102 -22.68 17.15 -35.63
N VAL A 103 -23.77 17.03 -36.40
CA VAL A 103 -23.81 16.27 -37.64
C VAL A 103 -22.78 16.84 -38.61
N SER A 104 -21.81 16.03 -39.01
CA SER A 104 -20.84 16.40 -40.04
C SER A 104 -21.50 16.45 -41.42
N GLU A 105 -20.87 17.10 -42.39
CA GLU A 105 -21.32 17.13 -43.79
C GLU A 105 -21.46 15.73 -44.43
N GLN A 106 -20.87 14.69 -43.82
CA GLN A 106 -20.99 13.29 -44.25
C GLN A 106 -22.21 12.55 -43.66
N GLY A 107 -23.10 13.27 -42.95
CA GLY A 107 -24.35 12.74 -42.41
C GLY A 107 -24.32 12.46 -40.90
N PRO A 108 -25.47 12.06 -40.32
CA PRO A 108 -25.61 11.89 -38.88
C PRO A 108 -24.79 10.71 -38.36
N LEU A 109 -23.94 10.99 -37.38
CA LEU A 109 -23.08 10.02 -36.68
C LEU A 109 -23.86 8.91 -35.95
N ILE A 110 -25.16 9.10 -35.73
CA ILE A 110 -26.07 8.13 -35.12
C ILE A 110 -27.14 7.75 -36.14
N SER A 111 -27.23 6.45 -36.45
CA SER A 111 -28.21 5.92 -37.39
C SER A 111 -29.58 5.70 -36.74
N ASN A 112 -30.63 5.63 -37.56
CA ASN A 112 -31.99 5.29 -37.12
C ASN A 112 -32.07 3.94 -36.37
N GLY A 113 -31.11 3.02 -36.57
CA GLY A 113 -31.02 1.76 -35.82
C GLY A 113 -30.63 1.98 -34.36
N VAL A 114 -29.69 2.89 -34.09
CA VAL A 114 -29.28 3.25 -32.72
C VAL A 114 -30.42 3.98 -32.00
N ILE A 115 -31.10 4.90 -32.68
CA ILE A 115 -32.27 5.61 -32.12
C ILE A 115 -33.37 4.59 -31.77
N ARG A 116 -33.66 3.62 -32.65
CA ARG A 116 -34.62 2.54 -32.34
C ARG A 116 -34.17 1.69 -31.14
N GLY A 117 -32.89 1.34 -31.02
CA GLY A 117 -32.38 0.58 -29.89
C GLY A 117 -32.45 1.33 -28.56
N LEU A 118 -32.11 2.62 -28.55
CA LEU A 118 -32.28 3.51 -27.38
C LEU A 118 -33.75 3.66 -26.99
N VAL A 119 -34.64 3.87 -27.97
CA VAL A 119 -36.08 3.92 -27.72
C VAL A 119 -36.57 2.60 -27.15
N GLN A 120 -36.11 1.46 -27.68
CA GLN A 120 -36.49 0.12 -27.20
C GLN A 120 -36.01 -0.16 -25.76
N PHE A 121 -34.82 0.31 -25.38
CA PHE A 121 -34.31 0.29 -24.00
C PHE A 121 -35.20 1.15 -23.07
N LEU A 122 -35.60 2.35 -23.54
CA LEU A 122 -36.39 3.33 -22.80
C LEU A 122 -37.92 3.08 -22.80
N ARG A 123 -38.43 1.99 -23.41
CA ARG A 123 -39.88 1.68 -23.36
C ARG A 123 -40.31 1.30 -21.93
N THR A 124 -41.53 1.68 -21.56
CA THR A 124 -42.13 1.37 -20.26
C THR A 124 -42.51 -0.11 -20.07
N ASP A 125 -42.55 -0.91 -21.14
CA ASP A 125 -42.66 -2.37 -21.09
C ASP A 125 -41.28 -3.08 -21.10
N SER A 126 -40.18 -2.33 -21.06
CA SER A 126 -38.84 -2.89 -20.83
C SER A 126 -38.67 -3.22 -19.33
N LYS A 127 -38.01 -4.35 -19.04
CA LYS A 127 -37.84 -4.88 -17.68
C LYS A 127 -37.06 -3.95 -16.74
N TYR A 128 -36.39 -2.93 -17.28
CA TYR A 128 -35.48 -2.03 -16.57
C TYR A 128 -36.21 -1.04 -15.65
N TYR A 129 -37.52 -0.80 -15.83
CA TYR A 129 -38.25 0.23 -15.07
C TYR A 129 -38.41 -0.04 -13.55
N GLN A 130 -37.90 -1.15 -13.00
CA GLN A 130 -37.82 -1.41 -11.56
C GLN A 130 -36.63 -0.69 -10.90
N PHE A 131 -36.65 0.64 -10.94
CA PHE A 131 -35.55 1.48 -10.45
C PHE A 131 -35.75 1.97 -9.00
N THR A 132 -34.64 2.08 -8.26
CA THR A 132 -34.60 2.62 -6.90
C THR A 132 -34.72 4.15 -6.87
N PRO A 133 -35.07 4.78 -5.74
CA PRO A 133 -35.32 6.23 -5.65
C PRO A 133 -34.19 7.11 -6.21
N VAL A 134 -32.93 6.69 -6.08
CA VAL A 134 -31.75 7.41 -6.59
C VAL A 134 -31.78 7.56 -8.13
N VAL A 135 -32.31 6.57 -8.85
CA VAL A 135 -32.44 6.62 -10.32
C VAL A 135 -33.70 7.41 -10.73
N ALA A 136 -34.76 7.38 -9.92
CA ALA A 136 -35.90 8.29 -10.10
C ALA A 136 -35.48 9.76 -9.93
N GLU A 137 -34.70 10.09 -8.90
CA GLU A 137 -34.14 11.42 -8.66
C GLU A 137 -33.17 11.87 -9.77
N ALA A 138 -32.44 10.93 -10.38
CA ALA A 138 -31.61 11.18 -11.56
C ALA A 138 -32.46 11.51 -12.80
N LEU A 139 -33.53 10.75 -13.05
CA LEU A 139 -34.48 11.01 -14.14
C LEU A 139 -35.25 12.32 -13.93
N GLU A 140 -35.61 12.66 -12.69
CA GLU A 140 -36.30 13.91 -12.34
C GLU A 140 -35.42 15.13 -12.65
N ARG A 141 -34.10 15.07 -12.37
CA ARG A 141 -33.13 16.08 -12.84
C ARG A 141 -32.99 16.15 -14.36
N ILE A 142 -33.12 15.02 -15.06
CA ILE A 142 -33.01 14.96 -16.53
C ILE A 142 -34.26 15.55 -17.22
N CYS A 143 -35.45 15.33 -16.66
CA CYS A 143 -36.74 15.69 -17.29
C CYS A 143 -37.15 17.16 -17.13
N GLY A 144 -36.48 17.95 -16.29
CA GLY A 144 -36.49 19.41 -16.37
C GLY A 144 -37.87 20.09 -16.26
N GLY A 145 -38.78 19.55 -15.45
CA GLY A 145 -40.06 20.20 -15.12
C GLY A 145 -41.11 20.24 -16.23
N ARG A 146 -41.16 19.22 -17.12
CA ARG A 146 -42.22 19.09 -18.13
C ARG A 146 -43.09 17.86 -17.88
N LEU A 147 -44.40 18.06 -18.03
CA LEU A 147 -45.43 17.06 -17.72
C LEU A 147 -45.81 16.25 -18.97
N PHE A 148 -46.03 14.95 -18.78
CA PHE A 148 -46.77 14.11 -19.72
C PHE A 148 -47.82 13.31 -18.93
N THR A 149 -49.09 13.65 -19.15
CA THR A 149 -50.21 12.69 -19.05
C THR A 149 -50.14 11.76 -20.28
N GLU A 150 -50.72 10.56 -20.36
CA GLU A 150 -51.78 9.85 -19.60
C GLU A 150 -51.67 8.34 -19.97
N GLN A 151 -52.30 7.33 -19.34
CA GLN A 151 -53.31 7.30 -18.26
C GLN A 151 -52.87 6.49 -17.03
N GLU A 152 -53.13 5.18 -16.97
CA GLU A 152 -53.15 4.39 -15.73
C GLU A 152 -52.68 2.93 -15.90
N VAL A 153 -52.16 2.33 -14.83
CA VAL A 153 -52.72 1.14 -14.13
C VAL A 153 -51.96 0.93 -12.81
N ARG A 154 -52.63 0.43 -11.75
CA ARG A 154 -52.08 0.35 -10.37
C ARG A 154 -51.59 -1.06 -10.00
N ALA A 155 -50.71 -1.13 -8.98
CA ALA A 155 -50.09 -2.37 -8.48
C ALA A 155 -50.76 -2.94 -7.20
N LEU A 156 -50.41 -4.17 -6.84
CA LEU A 156 -50.73 -4.82 -5.55
C LEU A 156 -49.51 -5.57 -4.98
N PRO A 157 -49.40 -5.76 -3.64
CA PRO A 157 -48.16 -6.18 -2.98
C PRO A 157 -48.04 -7.69 -2.68
N ILE A 158 -46.82 -8.15 -2.37
CA ILE A 158 -46.49 -9.51 -1.90
C ILE A 158 -45.98 -9.46 -0.45
N THR A 159 -46.29 -10.49 0.34
CA THR A 159 -46.18 -10.51 1.81
C THR A 159 -44.91 -11.21 2.35
N PRO A 160 -44.57 -11.08 3.65
CA PRO A 160 -43.25 -11.42 4.21
C PRO A 160 -42.75 -12.88 4.10
N LYS A 161 -43.58 -13.81 3.61
CA LYS A 161 -43.32 -15.27 3.62
C LYS A 161 -42.15 -15.75 2.73
N ILE A 162 -41.49 -14.82 2.03
CA ILE A 162 -40.31 -15.06 1.19
C ILE A 162 -39.00 -14.85 1.98
N LEU A 163 -39.05 -14.12 3.10
CA LEU A 163 -37.86 -13.64 3.81
C LEU A 163 -37.09 -14.74 4.58
N ASP A 164 -37.78 -15.83 4.97
CA ASP A 164 -37.22 -16.88 5.83
C ASP A 164 -36.34 -17.92 5.10
N ASN A 165 -36.49 -18.04 3.77
CA ASN A 165 -35.95 -19.18 3.01
C ASN A 165 -34.48 -19.05 2.55
N LEU A 166 -33.77 -17.98 2.91
CA LEU A 166 -32.40 -17.69 2.42
C LEU A 166 -31.34 -17.54 3.53
N LYS A 167 -31.49 -18.32 4.62
CA LYS A 167 -30.43 -18.53 5.62
C LYS A 167 -29.99 -20.01 5.63
N MET A 168 -28.90 -20.38 4.93
CA MET A 168 -28.01 -21.52 5.30
C MET A 168 -26.78 -21.71 4.39
N TYR A 169 -25.75 -22.38 4.95
CA TYR A 169 -24.50 -22.94 4.36
C TYR A 169 -23.27 -22.05 4.06
N ASN A 170 -22.05 -22.64 4.21
CA ASN A 170 -20.76 -21.96 4.49
C ASN A 170 -19.49 -22.88 4.33
N GLN A 171 -18.25 -22.31 4.44
CA GLN A 171 -16.91 -22.91 4.76
C GLN A 171 -16.12 -23.77 3.70
N ASP A 172 -14.76 -23.86 3.60
CA ASP A 172 -13.53 -23.08 4.02
C ASP A 172 -12.30 -23.43 3.06
N VAL A 173 -10.95 -23.65 3.27
CA VAL A 173 -9.97 -23.71 4.41
C VAL A 173 -8.44 -23.55 4.00
N VAL A 174 -7.69 -22.63 4.65
CA VAL A 174 -6.30 -22.68 5.29
C VAL A 174 -4.92 -23.11 4.62
N LYS A 175 -3.95 -22.12 4.50
CA LYS A 175 -2.46 -21.97 4.91
C LYS A 175 -1.35 -23.06 4.66
N TYR A 176 0.02 -22.88 4.72
CA TYR A 176 1.05 -21.84 4.31
C TYR A 176 2.58 -22.19 4.61
N SER A 177 3.52 -22.00 3.65
CA SER A 177 5.01 -21.61 3.79
C SER A 177 6.07 -22.60 4.43
N LYS A 178 7.43 -22.43 4.53
CA LYS A 178 8.52 -21.42 4.18
C LYS A 178 10.00 -22.03 4.26
N VAL A 179 11.09 -21.22 4.13
CA VAL A 179 12.57 -21.40 4.55
C VAL A 179 13.66 -21.76 3.48
N GLN A 180 14.98 -21.54 3.76
CA GLN A 180 16.19 -21.47 2.84
C GLN A 180 17.43 -22.33 3.30
N HIS A 181 18.68 -22.24 2.73
CA HIS A 181 19.60 -23.40 2.34
C HIS A 181 21.16 -23.48 2.78
N VAL A 182 22.09 -24.39 2.30
CA VAL A 182 23.55 -24.59 2.79
C VAL A 182 24.95 -24.28 2.05
N TYR A 183 25.72 -25.14 1.27
CA TYR A 183 27.11 -24.87 0.67
C TYR A 183 27.76 -25.95 -0.33
N ALA A 184 28.04 -25.72 -1.64
CA ALA A 184 28.75 -26.49 -2.74
C ALA A 184 28.14 -27.67 -3.66
N CYS A 185 27.47 -27.46 -4.84
CA CYS A 185 27.40 -28.43 -6.03
C CYS A 185 26.65 -27.97 -7.34
N LYS A 186 26.69 -28.72 -8.49
CA LYS A 186 26.08 -28.41 -9.83
C LYS A 186 25.73 -29.65 -10.70
N LEU A 187 24.45 -29.95 -10.99
CA LEU A 187 23.97 -31.31 -11.38
C LEU A 187 22.77 -31.35 -12.39
N SER A 188 22.44 -32.53 -12.95
CA SER A 188 21.50 -32.72 -14.10
C SER A 188 20.52 -33.91 -13.97
N LEU A 189 19.46 -33.95 -14.80
CA LEU A 189 18.36 -34.93 -14.79
C LEU A 189 17.88 -35.32 -16.20
N GLN A 190 17.30 -36.51 -16.38
CA GLN A 190 16.60 -36.94 -17.60
C GLN A 190 15.11 -37.14 -17.32
N LEU A 191 14.21 -36.69 -18.21
CA LEU A 191 12.75 -36.82 -18.06
C LEU A 191 12.22 -38.06 -18.81
N PRO A 192 11.13 -38.72 -18.33
CA PRO A 192 10.66 -39.98 -18.92
C PRO A 192 10.28 -39.92 -20.40
N ASP A 193 9.69 -38.81 -20.85
CA ASP A 193 9.20 -38.62 -22.23
C ASP A 193 10.19 -37.84 -23.13
N GLU A 194 11.37 -37.45 -22.63
CA GLU A 194 12.38 -36.71 -23.41
C GLU A 194 13.73 -37.43 -23.43
N ALA A 195 14.23 -37.73 -24.63
CA ALA A 195 15.52 -38.37 -24.86
C ALA A 195 16.75 -37.45 -24.58
N LYS A 196 16.58 -36.38 -23.79
CA LYS A 196 17.60 -35.38 -23.47
C LYS A 196 17.73 -35.17 -21.96
N TRP A 197 18.98 -34.97 -21.54
CA TRP A 197 19.31 -34.52 -20.20
C TRP A 197 19.15 -33.00 -20.10
N ILE A 198 18.49 -32.54 -19.04
CA ILE A 198 18.25 -31.14 -18.69
C ILE A 198 18.98 -30.85 -17.37
N SER A 199 19.69 -29.72 -17.26
CA SER A 199 20.31 -29.34 -15.97
C SER A 199 19.22 -29.11 -14.92
N LEU A 200 19.44 -29.44 -13.64
CA LEU A 200 18.48 -29.04 -12.61
C LEU A 200 18.32 -27.52 -12.54
N ALA A 201 19.35 -26.75 -12.90
CA ALA A 201 19.22 -25.30 -13.01
C ALA A 201 18.21 -24.91 -14.12
N ASP A 202 18.29 -25.54 -15.29
CA ASP A 202 17.37 -25.28 -16.41
C ASP A 202 15.94 -25.75 -16.09
N LEU A 203 15.80 -26.89 -15.40
CA LEU A 203 14.50 -27.38 -14.92
C LEU A 203 13.90 -26.43 -13.89
N PHE A 204 14.66 -25.96 -12.90
CA PHE A 204 14.18 -24.97 -11.94
C PHE A 204 13.92 -23.60 -12.58
N VAL A 205 14.63 -23.20 -13.64
CA VAL A 205 14.28 -22.01 -14.45
C VAL A 205 12.94 -22.24 -15.19
N ARG A 206 12.73 -23.42 -15.78
CA ARG A 206 11.50 -23.77 -16.52
C ARG A 206 10.26 -23.80 -15.63
N GLU A 207 10.37 -24.40 -14.45
CA GLU A 207 9.28 -24.51 -13.47
C GLU A 207 9.18 -23.28 -12.52
N GLY A 208 9.94 -22.20 -12.78
CA GLY A 208 9.80 -20.92 -12.07
C GLY A 208 10.45 -20.82 -10.68
N TYR A 209 11.27 -21.80 -10.28
CA TYR A 209 11.95 -21.86 -8.98
C TYR A 209 13.35 -21.19 -8.94
N ALA A 210 13.85 -20.64 -10.06
CA ALA A 210 15.17 -20.01 -10.14
C ALA A 210 15.13 -18.57 -10.72
N TRP A 211 15.96 -17.68 -10.17
CA TRP A 211 15.94 -16.24 -10.49
C TRP A 211 16.57 -15.92 -11.86
N PRO A 212 16.05 -14.95 -12.65
CA PRO A 212 16.42 -14.84 -14.07
C PRO A 212 17.69 -14.00 -14.29
N MET A 213 18.85 -14.66 -14.40
CA MET A 213 20.10 -14.04 -14.91
C MET A 213 20.82 -14.86 -16.01
N CYS A 214 20.32 -16.05 -16.37
CA CYS A 214 20.97 -16.96 -17.32
C CYS A 214 20.62 -16.73 -18.81
N GLN A 215 20.26 -15.51 -19.23
CA GLN A 215 19.91 -15.20 -20.63
C GLN A 215 20.99 -14.46 -21.44
N LEU A 216 22.16 -14.15 -20.85
CA LEU A 216 23.16 -13.24 -21.44
C LEU A 216 24.42 -13.91 -22.04
N GLN A 217 24.33 -15.15 -22.52
CA GLN A 217 25.42 -15.81 -23.28
C GLN A 217 25.00 -16.53 -24.59
N GLN A 218 23.82 -16.23 -25.17
CA GLN A 218 23.39 -16.81 -26.47
C GLN A 218 23.12 -15.80 -27.59
N LYS A 219 23.76 -14.61 -27.59
CA LYS A 219 23.57 -13.63 -28.70
C LYS A 219 24.79 -12.79 -29.11
N LYS A 220 25.91 -13.47 -29.37
CA LYS A 220 26.98 -12.97 -30.26
C LYS A 220 27.53 -14.11 -31.14
N LEU A 221 26.82 -14.43 -32.23
CA LEU A 221 27.37 -14.83 -33.55
C LEU A 221 26.22 -15.15 -34.52
N SER A 222 25.99 -14.24 -35.47
CA SER A 222 25.10 -14.37 -36.64
C SER A 222 25.39 -13.18 -37.58
N PRO A 223 25.21 -13.27 -38.91
CA PRO A 223 24.51 -14.30 -39.68
C PRO A 223 25.49 -14.92 -40.73
N PRO A 224 25.22 -15.23 -42.04
CA PRO A 224 24.18 -14.76 -42.98
C PRO A 224 23.35 -15.82 -43.76
N THR A 225 22.40 -15.30 -44.54
CA THR A 225 21.78 -15.85 -45.77
C THR A 225 20.73 -16.99 -45.74
N SER A 226 19.58 -16.65 -46.34
CA SER A 226 18.56 -17.49 -46.99
C SER A 226 19.01 -17.88 -48.44
N PRO A 227 18.26 -18.61 -49.32
CA PRO A 227 16.80 -18.86 -49.33
C PRO A 227 16.30 -20.26 -49.84
N SER A 228 14.98 -20.38 -50.05
CA SER A 228 14.26 -21.44 -50.81
C SER A 228 14.13 -22.83 -50.13
N SER A 229 13.08 -23.66 -50.30
CA SER A 229 11.81 -23.57 -51.09
C SER A 229 10.65 -24.39 -50.46
N ARG A 230 9.41 -24.17 -50.94
CA ARG A 230 8.19 -25.02 -50.79
C ARG A 230 8.34 -26.38 -51.56
N PRO A 231 7.40 -27.38 -51.54
CA PRO A 231 5.95 -27.33 -51.16
C PRO A 231 5.29 -28.56 -50.45
N ARG A 232 4.02 -28.39 -50.02
CA ARG A 232 2.94 -29.42 -49.83
C ARG A 232 3.14 -30.47 -48.69
N SER A 233 2.10 -31.07 -48.08
CA SER A 233 0.63 -30.88 -48.16
C SER A 233 -0.11 -31.39 -46.89
N SER A 234 -1.27 -30.80 -46.61
CA SER A 234 -2.31 -31.20 -45.62
C SER A 234 -3.05 -32.52 -46.02
N PRO A 235 -4.04 -33.08 -45.28
CA PRO A 235 -4.77 -32.54 -44.11
C PRO A 235 -5.01 -33.53 -42.93
N ALA A 236 -5.95 -33.17 -42.05
CA ALA A 236 -6.35 -33.85 -40.81
C ALA A 236 -7.29 -35.08 -41.01
N LYS A 237 -7.77 -35.64 -39.89
CA LYS A 237 -8.43 -36.96 -39.78
C LYS A 237 -9.58 -36.90 -38.76
N LEU A 238 -10.70 -37.61 -39.04
CA LEU A 238 -11.77 -38.18 -38.16
C LEU A 238 -13.19 -38.01 -38.76
N PRO A 239 -14.18 -38.89 -38.44
CA PRO A 239 -15.12 -39.35 -39.48
C PRO A 239 -16.63 -39.50 -39.10
N SER A 240 -17.38 -40.02 -40.08
CA SER A 240 -18.41 -41.10 -39.98
C SER A 240 -19.90 -40.68 -40.05
N PRO A 241 -20.87 -41.62 -40.26
CA PRO A 241 -20.77 -43.08 -40.51
C PRO A 241 -21.65 -43.61 -41.70
N SER A 242 -21.87 -44.93 -41.74
CA SER A 242 -22.86 -45.71 -42.56
C SER A 242 -22.49 -46.02 -44.04
N SER A 243 -22.78 -47.21 -44.60
CA SER A 243 -23.23 -48.51 -44.03
C SER A 243 -23.00 -49.70 -45.00
N ALA A 244 -23.35 -50.92 -44.55
CA ALA A 244 -23.42 -52.21 -45.28
C ALA A 244 -22.12 -53.03 -45.49
N SER A 245 -22.31 -54.33 -45.75
CA SER A 245 -21.36 -55.46 -45.69
C SER A 245 -21.68 -56.44 -46.86
N PRO A 246 -21.13 -57.69 -47.01
CA PRO A 246 -20.17 -58.44 -46.18
C PRO A 246 -19.06 -59.22 -46.97
N GLU A 247 -18.42 -60.19 -46.29
CA GLU A 247 -17.71 -61.41 -46.79
C GLU A 247 -16.19 -61.38 -47.12
N SER A 248 -15.38 -61.81 -46.12
CA SER A 248 -14.58 -63.07 -46.09
C SER A 248 -13.41 -63.32 -47.13
N PRO A 249 -12.49 -64.30 -46.92
CA PRO A 249 -11.20 -64.12 -46.19
C PRO A 249 -9.99 -64.79 -46.95
N PRO A 250 -8.90 -65.32 -46.33
CA PRO A 250 -7.87 -64.82 -45.37
C PRO A 250 -6.39 -64.99 -45.91
N LEU A 251 -5.38 -65.00 -45.00
CA LEU A 251 -4.00 -65.59 -45.11
C LEU A 251 -2.89 -64.78 -45.87
N GLN A 252 -1.57 -64.85 -45.58
CA GLN A 252 -0.76 -65.19 -44.38
C GLN A 252 0.78 -64.92 -44.60
N THR A 253 1.57 -64.50 -43.58
CA THR A 253 3.06 -64.67 -43.43
C THR A 253 4.04 -64.05 -44.49
N ALA A 254 5.39 -63.95 -44.37
CA ALA A 254 6.39 -64.05 -43.27
C ALA A 254 7.80 -63.43 -43.61
N ILE A 255 8.44 -62.78 -42.62
CA ILE A 255 9.86 -62.86 -42.11
C ILE A 255 11.11 -62.91 -43.06
N SER A 256 12.20 -62.18 -42.70
CA SER A 256 13.67 -62.41 -42.92
C SER A 256 14.44 -61.48 -43.91
N ALA A 257 15.78 -61.32 -43.93
CA ALA A 257 16.88 -61.13 -42.92
C ALA A 257 18.27 -60.92 -43.63
N THR A 258 19.32 -60.37 -42.94
CA THR A 258 20.78 -60.27 -43.35
C THR A 258 21.14 -59.37 -44.58
N SER A 259 22.38 -58.93 -44.93
CA SER A 259 23.73 -58.61 -44.32
C SER A 259 24.60 -57.88 -45.42
N GLU A 260 25.93 -57.54 -45.42
CA GLU A 260 27.12 -57.57 -44.53
C GLU A 260 28.30 -56.66 -45.09
N LYS A 261 29.49 -56.64 -44.41
CA LYS A 261 30.90 -56.49 -44.92
C LYS A 261 31.54 -55.19 -45.53
N SER A 262 32.51 -54.64 -44.77
CA SER A 262 33.96 -54.34 -45.06
C SER A 262 34.53 -53.44 -46.22
N ILE A 263 35.11 -52.27 -45.84
CA ILE A 263 36.57 -51.86 -45.86
C ILE A 263 37.51 -52.39 -46.99
N PRO A 264 38.26 -51.53 -47.75
CA PRO A 264 39.72 -51.28 -47.52
C PRO A 264 40.27 -49.85 -47.88
N SER A 265 41.62 -49.65 -47.93
CA SER A 265 42.35 -48.36 -47.78
C SER A 265 43.61 -48.15 -48.70
N SER A 266 44.20 -46.93 -48.79
CA SER A 266 45.68 -46.70 -48.99
C SER A 266 46.25 -45.25 -49.00
N LYS A 267 47.35 -45.05 -48.24
CA LYS A 267 48.66 -44.34 -48.45
C LYS A 267 48.86 -42.91 -49.06
N GLN A 268 49.55 -42.04 -48.26
CA GLN A 268 50.79 -41.21 -48.49
C GLN A 268 50.91 -40.25 -49.73
N SER A 269 51.59 -39.07 -49.73
CA SER A 269 52.82 -38.61 -49.04
C SER A 269 53.10 -37.06 -49.01
N THR A 270 53.75 -36.58 -47.94
CA THR A 270 54.72 -35.43 -47.78
C THR A 270 54.76 -34.16 -48.67
N VAL A 271 54.72 -32.96 -48.04
CA VAL A 271 55.67 -31.80 -48.16
C VAL A 271 55.72 -31.04 -46.79
N LYS A 272 56.77 -30.26 -46.48
CA LYS A 272 56.93 -29.46 -45.23
C LYS A 272 56.73 -27.94 -45.42
N SER A 273 56.15 -27.27 -44.42
CA SER A 273 56.40 -25.86 -44.06
C SER A 273 55.99 -25.59 -42.59
N GLN A 274 56.61 -24.61 -41.92
CA GLN A 274 56.42 -24.34 -40.48
C GLN A 274 55.64 -23.03 -40.24
N SER A 275 54.60 -23.03 -39.39
CA SER A 275 54.15 -21.84 -38.64
C SER A 275 53.07 -22.15 -37.58
N SER A 276 53.40 -21.93 -36.29
CA SER A 276 52.50 -21.72 -35.13
C SER A 276 51.43 -22.80 -34.75
N PRO A 277 51.08 -22.92 -33.45
CA PRO A 277 50.12 -23.93 -32.97
C PRO A 277 48.66 -23.46 -33.10
N THR A 278 47.78 -24.38 -33.50
CA THR A 278 46.31 -24.25 -33.32
C THR A 278 45.83 -25.33 -32.35
N SER A 279 45.08 -24.93 -31.32
CA SER A 279 44.58 -25.83 -30.29
C SER A 279 43.35 -26.61 -30.78
N SER A 280 43.46 -27.94 -30.85
CA SER A 280 42.32 -28.81 -31.08
C SER A 280 41.34 -28.75 -29.89
N HIS A 281 40.13 -28.23 -30.11
CA HIS A 281 39.04 -28.37 -29.15
C HIS A 281 38.61 -29.84 -29.07
N HIS A 282 39.00 -30.52 -27.98
CA HIS A 282 38.23 -31.66 -27.51
C HIS A 282 36.86 -31.17 -27.05
N GLU A 283 35.78 -31.74 -27.58
CA GLU A 283 34.48 -31.66 -26.93
C GLU A 283 34.56 -32.44 -25.60
N MET A 284 34.61 -31.70 -24.48
CA MET A 284 34.42 -32.30 -23.18
C MET A 284 32.95 -32.70 -23.04
N VAL A 285 32.67 -33.99 -23.24
CA VAL A 285 31.44 -34.60 -22.75
C VAL A 285 31.46 -34.46 -21.23
N HIS A 286 30.69 -33.50 -20.71
CA HIS A 286 30.52 -33.33 -19.28
C HIS A 286 29.56 -34.39 -18.76
N ASP A 287 30.09 -35.41 -18.09
CA ASP A 287 29.29 -36.45 -17.44
C ASP A 287 28.24 -35.82 -16.51
N ALA A 288 26.98 -36.20 -16.74
CA ALA A 288 25.84 -35.71 -16.00
C ALA A 288 25.75 -36.39 -14.62
N THR A 289 26.50 -35.89 -13.65
CA THR A 289 26.38 -36.34 -12.25
C THR A 289 24.95 -36.05 -11.73
N GLU A 290 24.40 -37.00 -10.99
CA GLU A 290 23.04 -36.98 -10.43
C GLU A 290 22.97 -36.20 -9.11
N VAL A 291 21.85 -35.53 -8.81
CA VAL A 291 21.56 -34.98 -7.47
C VAL A 291 20.28 -35.54 -6.89
N LYS A 292 20.30 -35.75 -5.58
CA LYS A 292 19.07 -35.80 -4.78
C LYS A 292 19.11 -34.67 -3.76
N PHE A 293 18.35 -33.61 -4.04
CA PHE A 293 18.08 -32.54 -3.07
C PHE A 293 17.45 -33.15 -1.82
N LEU A 294 17.92 -32.74 -0.63
CA LEU A 294 17.45 -33.25 0.66
C LEU A 294 16.66 -32.18 1.43
N ARG A 295 17.33 -31.08 1.78
CA ARG A 295 16.79 -30.07 2.71
C ARG A 295 17.51 -28.73 2.55
N ALA A 296 16.93 -27.68 3.12
CA ALA A 296 17.50 -26.35 3.27
C ALA A 296 17.76 -25.99 4.78
N VAL A 297 18.77 -25.14 5.11
CA VAL A 297 18.96 -24.48 6.44
C VAL A 297 18.90 -22.92 6.42
N GLY A 298 19.80 -22.21 5.72
CA GLY A 298 19.75 -20.74 5.52
C GLY A 298 20.86 -20.13 4.62
N GLY A 299 20.55 -19.71 3.38
CA GLY A 299 21.50 -19.11 2.41
C GLY A 299 21.28 -19.52 0.93
N ASN A 300 22.21 -19.19 0.01
CA ASN A 300 22.13 -19.30 -1.47
C ASN A 300 22.35 -20.71 -2.08
N TYR A 301 21.61 -21.71 -1.62
CA TYR A 301 22.21 -23.05 -1.48
C TYR A 301 21.20 -24.25 -1.56
N PHE A 302 21.54 -25.47 -1.06
CA PHE A 302 20.60 -26.61 -0.80
C PHE A 302 20.97 -27.51 0.42
N TRP A 303 21.11 -28.84 0.25
CA TRP A 303 21.84 -29.98 0.94
C TRP A 303 21.52 -31.15 -0.01
N ALA A 304 22.45 -32.04 -0.36
CA ALA A 304 22.14 -33.15 -1.28
C ALA A 304 23.04 -34.39 -1.16
N GLN A 305 22.56 -35.51 -1.69
CA GLN A 305 23.43 -36.60 -2.15
C GLN A 305 23.90 -36.29 -3.58
N ILE A 306 25.18 -36.53 -3.86
CA ILE A 306 25.84 -36.21 -5.15
C ILE A 306 26.34 -37.51 -5.78
N GLY A 307 25.91 -37.78 -7.01
CA GLY A 307 26.23 -38.99 -7.75
C GLY A 307 25.33 -40.18 -7.39
N ALA A 308 25.04 -41.00 -8.40
CA ALA A 308 24.15 -42.16 -8.29
C ALA A 308 24.58 -43.13 -7.18
N ASP A 309 25.89 -43.31 -6.98
CA ASP A 309 26.43 -44.22 -5.97
C ASP A 309 26.18 -43.71 -4.56
N SER A 310 26.21 -42.39 -4.34
CA SER A 310 25.84 -41.79 -3.05
C SER A 310 24.37 -42.06 -2.73
N ILE A 311 23.49 -41.77 -3.69
CA ILE A 311 22.03 -41.95 -3.58
C ILE A 311 21.67 -43.42 -3.32
N LYS A 312 22.29 -44.37 -4.04
CA LYS A 312 22.13 -45.82 -3.82
C LYS A 312 22.68 -46.26 -2.46
N SER A 313 23.84 -45.73 -2.07
CA SER A 313 24.48 -46.11 -0.80
C SER A 313 23.64 -45.71 0.41
N VAL A 314 22.94 -44.57 0.40
CA VAL A 314 22.06 -44.18 1.51
C VAL A 314 20.92 -45.16 1.73
N ASN A 315 20.26 -45.61 0.66
CA ASN A 315 19.23 -46.64 0.76
C ASN A 315 19.82 -47.94 1.35
N SER A 316 21.03 -48.33 0.91
CA SER A 316 21.73 -49.53 1.41
C SER A 316 22.15 -49.40 2.88
N VAL A 317 22.64 -48.22 3.30
CA VAL A 317 23.02 -47.91 4.70
C VAL A 317 21.79 -47.93 5.60
N THR A 318 20.70 -47.24 5.21
CA THR A 318 19.44 -47.24 5.98
C THR A 318 18.82 -48.64 6.05
N GLN A 319 18.86 -49.43 4.98
CA GLN A 319 18.36 -50.80 4.99
C GLN A 319 19.20 -51.70 5.92
N LEU A 320 20.54 -51.66 5.79
CA LEU A 320 21.46 -52.46 6.59
C LEU A 320 21.43 -52.07 8.08
N LEU A 321 21.28 -50.77 8.40
CA LEU A 321 21.04 -50.31 9.76
C LEU A 321 19.68 -50.76 10.30
N THR A 322 18.62 -50.68 9.50
CA THR A 322 17.27 -51.10 9.91
C THR A 322 17.21 -52.61 10.16
N MET A 323 17.89 -53.41 9.33
CA MET A 323 17.99 -54.86 9.51
C MET A 323 18.82 -55.25 10.74
N ALA A 324 19.92 -54.52 11.03
CA ALA A 324 20.76 -54.79 12.20
C ALA A 324 20.22 -54.21 13.51
N LEU A 325 19.26 -53.28 13.46
CA LEU A 325 18.72 -52.56 14.62
C LEU A 325 18.30 -53.43 15.83
N PRO A 326 17.81 -54.68 15.67
CA PRO A 326 17.54 -55.58 16.81
C PRO A 326 18.80 -56.08 17.52
N ASP A 327 19.92 -56.22 16.81
CA ASP A 327 21.19 -56.76 17.33
C ASP A 327 22.12 -55.67 17.87
N LEU A 328 21.93 -54.42 17.47
CA LEU A 328 22.75 -53.30 17.94
C LEU A 328 22.45 -52.97 19.41
N LYS A 329 23.50 -52.79 20.20
CA LYS A 329 23.39 -52.40 21.61
C LYS A 329 23.31 -50.89 21.75
N ASN A 330 22.50 -50.43 22.69
CA ASN A 330 22.53 -49.03 23.15
C ASN A 330 23.92 -48.70 23.72
N VAL A 331 24.39 -47.47 23.54
CA VAL A 331 25.70 -46.99 24.00
C VAL A 331 25.58 -45.63 24.66
N ALA A 332 26.37 -45.40 25.70
CA ALA A 332 26.44 -44.10 26.38
C ALA A 332 26.88 -43.02 25.37
N PRO A 333 26.09 -41.94 25.17
CA PRO A 333 26.32 -41.01 24.07
C PRO A 333 27.56 -40.14 24.29
N LYS A 334 28.50 -40.18 23.33
CA LYS A 334 29.73 -39.40 23.32
C LYS A 334 29.78 -38.44 22.12
N ILE A 335 29.92 -37.14 22.39
CA ILE A 335 29.99 -36.10 21.35
C ILE A 335 31.10 -36.44 20.32
N GLY A 336 30.75 -36.33 19.03
CA GLY A 336 31.60 -36.69 17.89
C GLY A 336 31.48 -38.14 17.41
N GLU A 337 30.94 -39.06 18.21
CA GLU A 337 30.79 -40.48 17.84
C GLU A 337 29.75 -40.68 16.71
N VAL A 338 29.94 -41.70 15.88
CA VAL A 338 29.04 -42.08 14.79
C VAL A 338 28.23 -43.31 15.20
N VAL A 339 26.91 -43.15 15.24
CA VAL A 339 25.95 -44.08 15.82
C VAL A 339 24.84 -44.43 14.82
N ALA A 340 24.14 -45.53 15.07
CA ALA A 340 22.81 -45.75 14.52
C ALA A 340 21.78 -45.04 15.41
N VAL A 341 20.78 -44.42 14.80
CA VAL A 341 19.69 -43.70 15.48
C VAL A 341 18.37 -44.23 14.96
N ARG A 342 17.50 -44.69 15.87
CA ARG A 342 16.12 -45.08 15.57
C ARG A 342 15.28 -43.84 15.29
N LEU A 343 14.41 -43.93 14.29
CA LEU A 343 13.41 -42.92 13.98
C LEU A 343 12.01 -43.56 14.11
N GLU A 344 11.22 -43.06 15.05
CA GLU A 344 9.77 -43.14 14.99
C GLU A 344 9.29 -42.35 13.74
N GLN A 345 8.59 -43.03 12.82
CA GLN A 345 7.81 -42.41 11.75
C GLN A 345 6.33 -42.44 12.14
N ALA A 346 5.57 -41.39 11.76
CA ALA A 346 4.15 -41.28 12.14
C ALA A 346 3.25 -42.31 11.42
N ASP A 347 3.55 -42.64 10.16
CA ASP A 347 2.62 -43.37 9.27
C ASP A 347 3.07 -44.80 8.93
N ALA A 348 4.14 -45.32 9.54
CA ALA A 348 4.70 -46.63 9.21
C ALA A 348 5.14 -47.43 10.45
N ASN A 349 4.53 -48.60 10.65
CA ASN A 349 4.83 -49.55 11.74
C ASN A 349 6.21 -50.25 11.63
N VAL A 350 7.14 -49.72 10.82
CA VAL A 350 8.49 -50.28 10.63
C VAL A 350 9.50 -49.25 11.14
N PRO A 351 10.22 -49.50 12.26
CA PRO A 351 11.16 -48.55 12.82
C PRO A 351 12.35 -48.37 11.88
N GLN A 352 12.55 -47.16 11.36
CA GLN A 352 13.65 -46.85 10.44
C GLN A 352 14.92 -46.49 11.23
N ALA A 353 16.08 -47.01 10.83
CA ALA A 353 17.36 -46.60 11.39
C ALA A 353 18.15 -45.73 10.40
N ILE A 354 18.77 -44.66 10.91
CA ILE A 354 19.68 -43.79 10.16
C ILE A 354 21.04 -43.69 10.86
N ARG A 355 22.05 -43.22 10.12
CA ARG A 355 23.37 -42.92 10.68
C ARG A 355 23.42 -41.47 11.16
N GLY A 356 23.81 -41.28 12.42
CA GLY A 356 23.99 -39.96 13.04
C GLY A 356 25.41 -39.79 13.55
N ARG A 357 25.90 -38.54 13.58
CA ARG A 357 26.99 -38.13 14.47
C ARG A 357 26.39 -37.41 15.68
N LEU A 358 26.86 -37.74 16.88
CA LEU A 358 26.45 -37.06 18.11
C LEU A 358 27.06 -35.65 18.14
N VAL A 359 26.23 -34.62 18.33
CA VAL A 359 26.63 -33.20 18.33
C VAL A 359 26.60 -32.62 19.73
N ASP A 360 25.56 -32.93 20.51
CA ASP A 360 25.36 -32.43 21.87
C ASP A 360 24.57 -33.47 22.70
N VAL A 361 24.77 -33.48 24.02
CA VAL A 361 24.24 -34.47 24.97
C VAL A 361 23.72 -33.74 26.21
N GLN A 362 22.41 -33.84 26.47
CA GLN A 362 21.71 -33.14 27.56
C GLN A 362 20.82 -34.11 28.33
N ASP A 363 21.35 -34.66 29.42
CA ASP A 363 20.70 -35.64 30.31
C ASP A 363 20.00 -36.81 29.57
N ALA A 364 18.69 -36.72 29.33
CA ALA A 364 17.88 -37.75 28.67
C ALA A 364 17.79 -37.59 27.14
N TRP A 365 18.34 -36.51 26.57
CA TRP A 365 18.21 -36.13 25.17
C TRP A 365 19.56 -35.90 24.51
N VAL A 366 19.64 -36.18 23.21
CA VAL A 366 20.87 -36.09 22.43
C VAL A 366 20.56 -35.49 21.07
N MET A 367 21.32 -34.46 20.67
CA MET A 367 21.24 -33.89 19.34
C MET A 367 22.19 -34.64 18.39
N ILE A 368 21.63 -35.18 17.31
CA ILE A 368 22.36 -35.92 16.28
C ILE A 368 22.29 -35.19 14.95
N GLN A 369 23.40 -35.14 14.23
CA GLN A 369 23.47 -34.72 12.83
C GLN A 369 23.44 -35.96 11.94
N SER A 370 22.43 -36.09 11.08
CA SER A 370 22.38 -37.20 10.13
C SER A 370 23.45 -37.05 9.06
N LEU A 371 24.34 -38.04 8.96
CA LEU A 371 25.43 -38.06 7.98
C LEU A 371 24.94 -38.34 6.55
N ASP A 372 23.74 -38.92 6.41
CA ASP A 372 23.21 -39.42 5.15
C ASP A 372 22.01 -38.61 4.64
N PHE A 373 21.40 -37.80 5.51
CA PHE A 373 20.24 -36.94 5.20
C PHE A 373 20.42 -35.45 5.52
N GLY A 374 21.52 -35.03 6.16
CA GLY A 374 21.90 -33.61 6.29
C GLY A 374 21.08 -32.77 7.28
N PHE A 375 20.18 -33.39 8.04
CA PHE A 375 19.40 -32.71 9.10
C PHE A 375 19.97 -32.97 10.50
N THR A 376 19.70 -32.07 11.44
CA THR A 376 19.79 -32.36 12.88
C THR A 376 18.44 -32.84 13.41
N LYS A 377 18.46 -33.78 14.38
CA LYS A 377 17.29 -34.22 15.14
C LYS A 377 17.69 -34.35 16.63
N ILE A 378 16.76 -34.06 17.54
CA ILE A 378 16.89 -34.43 18.96
C ILE A 378 16.18 -35.77 19.16
N VAL A 379 16.87 -36.71 19.80
CA VAL A 379 16.40 -38.07 20.10
C VAL A 379 16.70 -38.43 21.56
N LYS A 380 16.05 -39.45 22.09
CA LYS A 380 16.32 -39.97 23.44
C LYS A 380 17.64 -40.75 23.44
N ASP A 381 18.29 -40.81 24.60
CA ASP A 381 19.41 -41.71 24.89
C ASP A 381 19.17 -43.17 24.40
N SER A 382 17.95 -43.66 24.63
CA SER A 382 17.45 -45.00 24.33
C SER A 382 17.20 -45.26 22.84
N GLU A 383 17.23 -44.24 21.98
CA GLU A 383 17.12 -44.36 20.52
C GLU A 383 18.49 -44.50 19.82
N ILE A 384 19.59 -44.50 20.57
CA ILE A 384 20.97 -44.47 20.07
C ILE A 384 21.64 -45.83 20.21
N PHE A 385 22.29 -46.31 19.16
CA PHE A 385 22.89 -47.65 19.12
C PHE A 385 24.30 -47.63 18.53
N GLY A 386 25.22 -48.36 19.15
CA GLY A 386 26.63 -48.40 18.75
C GLY A 386 26.85 -49.23 17.49
N LEU A 387 27.56 -48.66 16.51
CA LEU A 387 27.90 -49.32 15.24
C LEU A 387 28.94 -50.42 15.46
N THR A 388 28.45 -51.61 15.80
CA THR A 388 29.24 -52.77 16.22
C THR A 388 28.98 -53.98 15.30
N GLY A 389 29.79 -55.04 15.44
CA GLY A 389 29.62 -56.27 14.67
C GLY A 389 29.62 -56.05 13.16
N THR A 390 28.60 -56.58 12.47
CA THR A 390 28.44 -56.55 11.01
C THR A 390 28.34 -55.13 10.43
N VAL A 391 27.86 -54.14 11.20
CA VAL A 391 27.69 -52.76 10.73
C VAL A 391 28.85 -51.82 11.10
N ALA A 392 29.88 -52.32 11.81
CA ALA A 392 31.00 -51.50 12.27
C ALA A 392 31.76 -50.80 11.13
N CYS A 393 31.71 -51.36 9.91
CA CYS A 393 32.24 -50.75 8.68
C CYS A 393 31.61 -49.38 8.36
N LEU A 394 30.36 -49.12 8.76
CA LEU A 394 29.65 -47.86 8.52
C LEU A 394 30.26 -46.65 9.24
N THR A 395 31.10 -46.88 10.26
CA THR A 395 31.90 -45.81 10.90
C THR A 395 32.95 -45.21 9.96
N LYS A 396 33.44 -46.01 8.99
CA LYS A 396 34.46 -45.63 8.01
C LYS A 396 33.88 -45.12 6.69
N PHE A 397 32.58 -45.34 6.45
CA PHE A 397 31.91 -44.91 5.24
C PHE A 397 31.74 -43.38 5.25
N PRO A 398 32.01 -42.64 4.17
CA PRO A 398 31.88 -41.18 4.19
C PRO A 398 30.42 -40.73 4.40
N PRO A 399 30.17 -39.51 4.92
CA PRO A 399 28.83 -38.92 4.91
C PRO A 399 28.30 -38.81 3.48
N GLN A 400 27.03 -39.18 3.27
CA GLN A 400 26.40 -39.17 1.96
C GLN A 400 25.56 -37.92 1.70
N ALA A 401 25.05 -37.28 2.76
CA ALA A 401 24.59 -35.90 2.63
C ALA A 401 25.82 -35.00 2.55
N GLN A 402 26.03 -34.40 1.38
CA GLN A 402 26.95 -33.30 1.20
C GLN A 402 26.19 -31.98 1.27
N ILE A 403 26.82 -31.03 1.94
CA ILE A 403 26.39 -29.65 1.99
C ILE A 403 26.50 -29.11 0.53
N CYS A 404 25.55 -28.32 -0.01
CA CYS A 404 25.51 -27.93 -1.45
C CYS A 404 25.07 -26.46 -1.76
N TYR A 405 25.53 -25.83 -2.87
CA TYR A 405 25.38 -24.36 -3.19
C TYR A 405 24.86 -24.03 -4.57
N LEU A 406 24.60 -22.74 -4.80
CA LEU A 406 24.56 -22.08 -6.09
C LEU A 406 25.59 -20.92 -6.10
N ALA A 407 26.60 -21.02 -6.96
CA ALA A 407 27.58 -19.95 -7.17
C ALA A 407 26.97 -18.78 -7.96
N GLY A 408 27.37 -17.54 -7.67
CA GLY A 408 26.84 -16.34 -8.31
C GLY A 408 25.58 -15.75 -7.66
N LEU A 409 25.06 -16.37 -6.59
CA LEU A 409 24.05 -15.78 -5.72
C LEU A 409 24.73 -15.21 -4.46
N GLN A 410 24.42 -13.95 -4.14
CA GLN A 410 24.93 -13.28 -2.94
C GLN A 410 24.23 -13.83 -1.69
N ALA A 411 24.96 -14.03 -0.59
CA ALA A 411 24.38 -14.43 0.68
C ALA A 411 23.42 -13.35 1.20
N PRO A 412 22.28 -13.71 1.83
CA PRO A 412 21.43 -12.74 2.50
C PRO A 412 22.19 -12.05 3.65
N PRO A 413 21.82 -10.81 4.03
CA PRO A 413 22.40 -10.14 5.18
C PRO A 413 22.18 -10.98 6.45
N ALA A 414 23.19 -10.99 7.33
CA ALA A 414 23.18 -11.81 8.56
C ALA A 414 22.02 -11.48 9.52
N ASP A 415 21.50 -10.25 9.45
CA ASP A 415 20.24 -9.85 10.05
C ASP A 415 19.42 -9.02 9.05
N GLY A 416 18.14 -9.38 8.90
CA GLY A 416 17.17 -8.63 8.09
C GLY A 416 16.67 -7.36 8.78
N ALA A 417 16.61 -7.34 10.12
CA ALA A 417 16.16 -6.17 10.87
C ALA A 417 17.18 -5.02 10.78
N ALA A 418 18.48 -5.30 10.90
CA ALA A 418 19.56 -4.34 10.65
C ALA A 418 19.46 -3.70 9.25
N VAL A 419 19.14 -4.48 8.21
CA VAL A 419 18.97 -3.95 6.84
C VAL A 419 17.66 -3.15 6.69
N GLU A 420 16.57 -3.57 7.33
CA GLU A 420 15.35 -2.77 7.39
C GLU A 420 15.58 -1.42 8.09
N LEU A 421 16.28 -1.41 9.22
CA LEU A 421 16.62 -0.21 9.97
C LEU A 421 17.53 0.72 9.16
N ALA A 422 18.56 0.19 8.49
CA ALA A 422 19.44 0.97 7.62
C ALA A 422 18.69 1.59 6.43
N LEU A 423 17.79 0.83 5.78
CA LEU A 423 16.95 1.36 4.69
C LEU A 423 15.91 2.36 5.20
N SER A 424 15.35 2.16 6.40
CA SER A 424 14.44 3.10 7.05
C SER A 424 15.15 4.43 7.34
N ALA A 425 16.38 4.38 7.85
CA ALA A 425 17.23 5.56 8.04
C ALA A 425 17.52 6.27 6.70
N CYS A 426 17.88 5.52 5.64
CA CYS A 426 18.08 6.09 4.30
C CYS A 426 16.79 6.72 3.73
N ALA A 427 15.64 6.09 3.92
CA ALA A 427 14.34 6.64 3.52
C ALA A 427 13.98 7.93 4.29
N GLN A 428 14.31 8.01 5.58
CA GLN A 428 14.05 9.23 6.37
C GLN A 428 15.07 10.35 6.03
N LEU A 429 16.35 10.03 5.86
CA LEU A 429 17.38 10.99 5.45
C LEU A 429 17.08 11.61 4.07
N THR A 430 16.73 10.79 3.08
CA THR A 430 16.33 11.27 1.75
C THR A 430 15.02 12.07 1.74
N LYS A 431 14.12 11.84 2.70
CA LYS A 431 12.88 12.60 2.88
C LYS A 431 13.10 13.95 3.55
N LEU A 432 13.93 14.01 4.59
CA LEU A 432 14.20 15.22 5.37
C LEU A 432 15.24 16.13 4.68
N SER A 433 16.25 15.55 4.04
CA SER A 433 17.39 16.26 3.47
C SER A 433 17.57 15.95 1.98
N PRO A 434 17.16 16.88 1.08
CA PRO A 434 17.41 16.75 -0.35
C PRO A 434 18.91 16.70 -0.73
N SER A 435 19.82 17.19 0.13
CA SER A 435 21.27 17.11 -0.09
C SER A 435 21.88 15.75 0.28
N ALA A 436 21.23 14.97 1.16
CA ALA A 436 21.63 13.58 1.44
C ALA A 436 21.38 12.65 0.24
N THR A 437 20.46 13.01 -0.67
CA THR A 437 20.15 12.20 -1.86
C THR A 437 21.32 12.10 -2.85
N PRO A 438 21.98 13.20 -3.27
CA PRO A 438 23.24 13.14 -4.02
C PRO A 438 24.34 12.33 -3.32
N MET A 439 24.54 12.50 -2.00
CA MET A 439 25.57 11.78 -1.24
C MET A 439 25.33 10.26 -1.27
N LEU A 440 24.08 9.82 -1.03
CA LEU A 440 23.72 8.40 -1.12
C LEU A 440 23.86 7.86 -2.55
N HIS A 441 23.59 8.67 -3.58
CA HIS A 441 23.85 8.29 -4.97
C HIS A 441 25.37 8.12 -5.25
N GLU A 442 26.20 9.04 -4.76
CA GLU A 442 27.66 9.02 -4.90
C GLU A 442 28.31 7.82 -4.15
N VAL A 443 27.71 7.39 -3.03
CA VAL A 443 28.07 6.15 -2.30
C VAL A 443 27.47 4.88 -2.96
N GLY A 444 26.76 5.01 -4.08
CA GLY A 444 26.29 3.88 -4.89
C GLY A 444 24.95 3.26 -4.48
N MET A 445 24.13 3.95 -3.67
CA MET A 445 22.85 3.43 -3.15
C MET A 445 21.89 2.95 -4.25
N LEU A 446 21.88 3.60 -5.43
CA LEU A 446 21.06 3.15 -6.57
C LEU A 446 21.51 1.79 -7.13
N GLY A 447 22.77 1.38 -6.96
CA GLY A 447 23.25 0.07 -7.41
C GLY A 447 22.71 -1.11 -6.60
N ILE A 448 22.40 -0.89 -5.31
CA ILE A 448 21.95 -1.96 -4.39
C ILE A 448 20.42 -1.99 -4.21
N LEU A 449 19.72 -0.88 -4.44
CA LEU A 449 18.26 -0.81 -4.33
C LEU A 449 17.48 -1.84 -5.19
N PRO A 450 17.88 -2.23 -6.42
CA PRO A 450 17.15 -3.24 -7.19
C PRO A 450 17.08 -4.59 -6.48
N ALA A 451 18.16 -5.01 -5.82
CA ALA A 451 18.21 -6.25 -5.04
C ALA A 451 17.26 -6.19 -3.82
N PHE A 452 17.16 -5.04 -3.14
CA PHE A 452 16.23 -4.86 -2.02
C PHE A 452 14.76 -4.78 -2.47
N LEU A 453 14.45 -4.25 -3.65
CA LEU A 453 13.11 -4.37 -4.24
C LEU A 453 12.74 -5.83 -4.57
N GLN A 454 13.74 -6.65 -4.92
CA GLN A 454 13.56 -8.05 -5.33
C GLN A 454 13.65 -9.07 -4.19
N CYS A 455 14.07 -8.68 -2.98
CA CYS A 455 14.38 -9.61 -1.88
C CYS A 455 13.18 -10.38 -1.28
N GLY A 456 11.94 -10.03 -1.64
CA GLY A 456 10.72 -10.68 -1.12
C GLY A 456 10.39 -10.42 0.36
N HIS A 457 11.22 -9.67 1.10
CA HIS A 457 10.94 -9.26 2.48
C HIS A 457 10.16 -7.95 2.49
N LEU A 458 8.86 -8.03 2.77
CA LEU A 458 7.87 -6.96 2.60
C LEU A 458 8.32 -5.59 3.15
N THR A 459 8.95 -5.56 4.32
CA THR A 459 9.40 -4.33 4.97
C THR A 459 10.67 -3.75 4.34
N ILE A 460 11.65 -4.58 3.98
CA ILE A 460 12.87 -4.18 3.26
C ILE A 460 12.46 -3.61 1.89
N GLN A 461 11.55 -4.28 1.18
CA GLN A 461 10.95 -3.78 -0.06
C GLN A 461 10.27 -2.42 0.16
N LEU A 462 9.48 -2.25 1.23
CA LEU A 462 8.81 -0.98 1.56
C LEU A 462 9.79 0.16 1.80
N GLN A 463 10.84 -0.05 2.61
CA GLN A 463 11.82 1.00 2.88
C GLN A 463 12.69 1.31 1.66
N ALA A 464 13.16 0.29 0.92
CA ALA A 464 13.87 0.48 -0.35
C ALA A 464 13.04 1.26 -1.38
N THR A 465 11.74 0.93 -1.51
CA THR A 465 10.81 1.64 -2.38
C THR A 465 10.63 3.10 -1.96
N ARG A 466 10.56 3.39 -0.64
CA ARG A 466 10.50 4.76 -0.12
C ARG A 466 11.78 5.54 -0.39
N THR A 467 12.96 4.94 -0.15
CA THR A 467 14.25 5.56 -0.49
C THR A 467 14.29 5.90 -1.98
N LEU A 468 13.92 4.96 -2.86
CA LEU A 468 13.87 5.19 -4.30
C LEU A 468 12.88 6.30 -4.69
N ALA A 469 11.67 6.30 -4.13
CA ALA A 469 10.66 7.33 -4.41
C ALA A 469 11.16 8.74 -4.07
N ASN A 470 11.87 8.89 -2.94
CA ASN A 470 12.51 10.15 -2.54
C ASN A 470 13.67 10.51 -3.48
N MET A 471 14.57 9.57 -3.76
CA MET A 471 15.74 9.83 -4.63
C MET A 471 15.33 10.21 -6.06
N ALA A 472 14.31 9.53 -6.61
CA ALA A 472 13.75 9.83 -7.93
C ALA A 472 13.05 11.20 -7.98
N ALA A 473 12.56 11.73 -6.86
CA ALA A 473 11.98 13.08 -6.82
C ALA A 473 13.05 14.20 -6.94
N VAL A 474 14.34 13.91 -6.67
CA VAL A 474 15.42 14.89 -6.75
C VAL A 474 15.93 15.01 -8.18
N ALA A 475 15.64 16.15 -8.82
CA ALA A 475 15.96 16.43 -10.21
C ALA A 475 17.44 16.24 -10.62
N ARG A 476 18.41 16.36 -9.68
CA ARG A 476 19.81 16.04 -9.94
C ARG A 476 20.01 14.54 -10.22
N VAL A 477 19.58 13.68 -9.29
CA VAL A 477 19.67 12.21 -9.44
C VAL A 477 18.80 11.73 -10.61
N ASN A 478 17.59 12.28 -10.75
CA ASN A 478 16.71 11.94 -11.88
C ASN A 478 17.33 12.22 -13.26
N LYS A 479 18.17 13.27 -13.39
CA LYS A 479 18.95 13.57 -14.61
C LYS A 479 20.28 12.81 -14.73
N GLN A 480 20.96 12.50 -13.63
CA GLN A 480 22.31 11.92 -13.64
C GLN A 480 22.33 10.37 -13.66
N SER A 481 21.21 9.72 -13.35
CA SER A 481 21.13 8.26 -13.19
C SER A 481 20.17 7.64 -14.20
N ASP A 482 20.49 6.46 -14.71
CA ASP A 482 19.48 5.66 -15.41
C ASP A 482 18.52 5.01 -14.39
N LEU A 483 17.37 5.64 -14.20
CA LEU A 483 16.30 5.10 -13.36
C LEU A 483 15.40 4.08 -14.08
N SER A 484 15.63 3.78 -15.37
CA SER A 484 14.82 2.80 -16.11
C SER A 484 14.93 1.39 -15.52
N VAL A 485 16.09 1.05 -14.97
CA VAL A 485 16.39 -0.24 -14.31
C VAL A 485 15.45 -0.59 -13.16
N PHE A 486 14.78 0.40 -12.56
CA PHE A 486 13.83 0.21 -11.46
C PHE A 486 12.39 -0.06 -11.93
N ILE A 487 12.06 0.22 -13.19
CA ILE A 487 10.68 0.13 -13.70
C ILE A 487 10.17 -1.30 -13.57
N LYS A 488 10.90 -2.28 -14.10
CA LYS A 488 10.52 -3.69 -13.99
C LYS A 488 10.46 -4.18 -12.52
N PRO A 489 11.48 -4.00 -11.66
CA PRO A 489 11.40 -4.37 -10.25
C PRO A 489 10.17 -3.81 -9.50
N LEU A 490 9.77 -2.56 -9.77
CA LEU A 490 8.58 -1.96 -9.16
C LEU A 490 7.27 -2.53 -9.73
N LEU A 491 7.23 -2.83 -11.04
CA LEU A 491 6.11 -3.53 -11.67
C LEU A 491 5.98 -4.97 -11.17
N ASP A 492 7.09 -5.67 -10.94
CA ASP A 492 7.11 -7.02 -10.38
C ASP A 492 6.54 -7.03 -8.94
N VAL A 493 6.93 -6.06 -8.10
CA VAL A 493 6.36 -5.87 -6.74
C VAL A 493 4.84 -5.63 -6.80
N LEU A 494 4.37 -4.83 -7.77
CA LEU A 494 2.96 -4.51 -7.94
C LEU A 494 2.14 -5.68 -8.53
N ALA A 495 2.70 -6.45 -9.46
CA ALA A 495 2.05 -7.62 -10.03
C ALA A 495 1.85 -8.74 -8.97
N ASN A 496 2.87 -8.94 -8.13
CA ASN A 496 2.87 -9.91 -7.02
C ASN A 496 2.07 -9.45 -5.78
N THR A 497 1.49 -8.26 -5.79
CA THR A 497 0.58 -7.81 -4.73
C THR A 497 -0.68 -8.71 -4.71
N PRO A 498 -1.04 -9.32 -3.56
CA PRO A 498 -2.11 -10.31 -3.50
C PRO A 498 -3.48 -9.70 -3.77
N SER A 499 -4.36 -10.42 -4.48
CA SER A 499 -5.69 -9.97 -4.89
C SER A 499 -6.69 -9.73 -3.74
N HIS A 500 -6.37 -10.18 -2.52
CA HIS A 500 -7.27 -10.14 -1.35
C HIS A 500 -6.94 -8.96 -0.42
N ALA A 501 -7.53 -8.93 0.78
CA ALA A 501 -7.40 -7.82 1.72
C ALA A 501 -5.94 -7.54 2.11
N LEU A 502 -5.41 -6.40 1.67
CA LEU A 502 -4.03 -5.99 1.95
C LEU A 502 -3.83 -5.61 3.42
N THR A 503 -2.76 -6.14 4.03
CA THR A 503 -2.26 -5.64 5.32
C THR A 503 -1.84 -4.17 5.22
N SER A 504 -1.72 -3.48 6.36
CA SER A 504 -1.25 -2.07 6.38
C SER A 504 0.11 -1.91 5.69
N GLN A 505 1.06 -2.83 5.95
CA GLN A 505 2.37 -2.84 5.28
C GLN A 505 2.29 -3.09 3.77
N GLN A 506 1.46 -4.03 3.31
CA GLN A 506 1.25 -4.28 1.87
C GLN A 506 0.61 -3.06 1.18
N ARG A 507 -0.40 -2.44 1.79
CA ARG A 507 -1.04 -1.22 1.30
C ARG A 507 -0.03 -0.08 1.16
N ASN A 508 0.84 0.08 2.15
CA ASN A 508 1.93 1.05 2.12
C ASN A 508 2.97 0.75 1.02
N LEU A 509 3.29 -0.54 0.78
CA LEU A 509 4.20 -0.95 -0.29
C LEU A 509 3.62 -0.65 -1.69
N VAL A 510 2.33 -0.91 -1.90
CA VAL A 510 1.65 -0.57 -3.17
C VAL A 510 1.69 0.94 -3.43
N VAL A 511 1.27 1.76 -2.45
CA VAL A 511 1.29 3.23 -2.58
C VAL A 511 2.72 3.76 -2.80
N ALA A 512 3.70 3.22 -2.07
CA ALA A 512 5.10 3.59 -2.27
C ALA A 512 5.60 3.19 -3.66
N SER A 513 5.23 2.01 -4.18
CA SER A 513 5.72 1.49 -5.47
C SER A 513 5.15 2.27 -6.65
N VAL A 514 3.85 2.61 -6.59
CA VAL A 514 3.21 3.49 -7.59
C VAL A 514 3.80 4.91 -7.53
N SER A 515 4.10 5.42 -6.34
CA SER A 515 4.78 6.72 -6.16
C SER A 515 6.23 6.71 -6.70
N ALA A 516 6.98 5.63 -6.46
CA ALA A 516 8.32 5.45 -7.01
C ALA A 516 8.30 5.40 -8.55
N LEU A 517 7.42 4.58 -9.15
CA LEU A 517 7.22 4.54 -10.61
C LEU A 517 6.85 5.93 -11.16
N ASN A 518 5.92 6.62 -10.51
CA ASN A 518 5.49 7.96 -10.90
C ASN A 518 6.68 8.94 -10.96
N ASN A 519 7.56 8.93 -9.97
CA ASN A 519 8.72 9.82 -9.92
C ASN A 519 9.82 9.39 -10.93
N VAL A 520 9.94 8.10 -11.23
CA VAL A 520 10.88 7.55 -12.22
C VAL A 520 10.49 7.92 -13.66
N VAL A 521 9.20 7.82 -14.02
CA VAL A 521 8.70 8.06 -15.40
C VAL A 521 8.26 9.51 -15.66
N ALA A 522 8.06 10.31 -14.60
CA ALA A 522 7.74 11.73 -14.72
C ALA A 522 8.80 12.45 -15.57
N PHE A 523 8.34 13.31 -16.48
CA PHE A 523 9.15 14.14 -17.38
C PHE A 523 10.02 13.40 -18.42
N HIS A 524 10.46 12.15 -18.19
CA HIS A 524 11.33 11.39 -19.09
C HIS A 524 10.59 10.49 -20.10
N ALA A 525 10.68 10.79 -21.40
CA ALA A 525 9.95 10.07 -22.46
C ALA A 525 10.44 8.63 -22.66
N GLU A 526 11.75 8.39 -22.66
CA GLU A 526 12.36 7.07 -22.82
C GLU A 526 11.90 6.09 -21.71
N ARG A 527 11.87 6.57 -20.47
CA ARG A 527 11.38 5.79 -19.32
C ARG A 527 9.87 5.52 -19.38
N ARG A 528 9.10 6.38 -20.04
CA ARG A 528 7.69 6.07 -20.35
C ARG A 528 7.58 4.97 -21.41
N SER A 529 8.47 4.90 -22.41
CA SER A 529 8.55 3.74 -23.30
C SER A 529 8.82 2.47 -22.49
N VAL A 530 9.90 2.43 -21.71
CA VAL A 530 10.27 1.23 -20.92
C VAL A 530 9.16 0.78 -19.96
N PHE A 531 8.36 1.70 -19.43
CA PHE A 531 7.16 1.38 -18.66
C PHE A 531 6.06 0.71 -19.50
N LEU A 532 5.80 1.17 -20.72
CA LEU A 532 4.84 0.58 -21.65
C LEU A 532 5.34 -0.76 -22.24
N ASP A 533 6.63 -0.85 -22.54
CA ASP A 533 7.34 -2.03 -23.03
C ASP A 533 7.39 -3.18 -21.99
N HIS A 534 7.08 -2.87 -20.72
CA HIS A 534 6.90 -3.82 -19.62
C HIS A 534 5.43 -3.97 -19.18
N GLU A 535 4.47 -3.65 -20.07
CA GLU A 535 3.02 -3.71 -19.82
C GLU A 535 2.56 -2.94 -18.56
N GLY A 536 3.31 -1.91 -18.14
CA GLY A 536 3.09 -1.22 -16.88
C GLY A 536 1.68 -0.64 -16.74
N GLN A 537 1.08 -0.20 -17.85
CA GLN A 537 -0.31 0.22 -17.92
C GLN A 537 -1.29 -0.89 -17.49
N LEU A 538 -1.06 -2.15 -17.90
CA LEU A 538 -1.91 -3.29 -17.53
C LEU A 538 -1.70 -3.70 -16.07
N VAL A 539 -0.46 -3.65 -15.57
CA VAL A 539 -0.16 -3.89 -14.15
C VAL A 539 -0.84 -2.86 -13.26
N ILE A 540 -0.74 -1.57 -13.59
CA ILE A 540 -1.35 -0.48 -12.82
C ILE A 540 -2.88 -0.52 -12.86
N LEU A 541 -3.49 -0.82 -14.02
CA LEU A 541 -4.94 -1.04 -14.10
C LEU A 541 -5.37 -2.26 -13.26
N ARG A 542 -4.62 -3.37 -13.30
CA ARG A 542 -4.90 -4.58 -12.50
C ARG A 542 -4.82 -4.29 -11.00
N VAL A 543 -3.83 -3.53 -10.54
CA VAL A 543 -3.69 -3.08 -9.14
C VAL A 543 -4.85 -2.17 -8.73
N MET A 544 -5.21 -1.19 -9.57
CA MET A 544 -6.32 -0.27 -9.32
C MET A 544 -7.66 -1.02 -9.21
N MET A 545 -7.89 -2.03 -10.06
CA MET A 545 -9.11 -2.84 -10.03
C MET A 545 -9.15 -3.80 -8.83
N ARG A 546 -8.05 -4.52 -8.53
CA ARG A 546 -7.91 -5.39 -7.34
C ARG A 546 -8.20 -4.62 -6.03
N HIS A 547 -7.86 -3.34 -5.98
CA HIS A 547 -7.91 -2.53 -4.76
C HIS A 547 -8.83 -1.32 -4.87
N ARG A 548 -9.92 -1.43 -5.64
CA ARG A 548 -10.88 -0.33 -5.93
C ARG A 548 -11.48 0.37 -4.70
N SER A 549 -11.54 -0.30 -3.55
CA SER A 549 -12.01 0.29 -2.28
C SER A 549 -10.94 1.11 -1.53
N LEU A 550 -9.66 1.00 -1.92
CA LEU A 550 -8.54 1.67 -1.29
C LEU A 550 -8.18 2.94 -2.08
N ILE A 551 -8.93 4.02 -1.82
CA ILE A 551 -8.82 5.34 -2.48
C ILE A 551 -7.35 5.81 -2.65
N PRO A 552 -6.43 5.70 -1.67
CA PRO A 552 -5.04 6.12 -1.86
C PRO A 552 -4.28 5.36 -2.97
N ILE A 553 -4.58 4.07 -3.18
CA ILE A 553 -4.00 3.27 -4.27
C ILE A 553 -4.57 3.76 -5.60
N CYS A 554 -5.89 3.93 -5.68
CA CYS A 554 -6.56 4.38 -6.91
C CYS A 554 -6.08 5.77 -7.35
N ASN A 555 -6.00 6.72 -6.43
CA ASN A 555 -5.50 8.07 -6.69
C ASN A 555 -4.03 8.07 -7.16
N SER A 556 -3.20 7.21 -6.57
CA SER A 556 -1.80 7.03 -6.99
C SER A 556 -1.70 6.45 -8.40
N CYS A 557 -2.50 5.41 -8.70
CA CYS A 557 -2.54 4.78 -10.03
C CYS A 557 -2.99 5.78 -11.10
N ALA A 558 -4.04 6.57 -10.82
CA ALA A 558 -4.53 7.61 -11.71
C ALA A 558 -3.55 8.79 -11.88
N ALA A 559 -2.66 9.07 -10.91
CA ALA A 559 -1.57 10.04 -11.06
C ALA A 559 -0.48 9.50 -12.00
N LEU A 560 -0.02 8.27 -11.77
CA LEU A 560 0.98 7.60 -12.62
C LEU A 560 0.51 7.50 -14.08
N LEU A 561 -0.73 7.05 -14.33
CA LEU A 561 -1.27 6.94 -15.69
C LEU A 561 -1.35 8.31 -16.39
N ARG A 562 -1.76 9.39 -15.70
CA ARG A 562 -1.74 10.75 -16.27
C ARG A 562 -0.32 11.21 -16.65
N ASN A 563 0.67 10.89 -15.82
CA ASN A 563 2.07 11.22 -16.11
C ASN A 563 2.69 10.35 -17.21
N CYS A 564 2.18 9.13 -17.43
CA CYS A 564 2.54 8.29 -18.58
C CYS A 564 1.97 8.81 -19.90
N TYR A 565 0.78 9.43 -19.88
CA TYR A 565 0.06 9.90 -21.06
C TYR A 565 -0.25 11.40 -20.99
N PRO A 566 0.75 12.31 -21.08
CA PRO A 566 0.55 13.75 -20.91
C PRO A 566 -0.44 14.38 -21.92
N GLY A 567 -0.66 13.74 -23.08
CA GLY A 567 -1.68 14.15 -24.05
C GLY A 567 -3.10 14.23 -23.46
N LEU A 568 -3.43 13.34 -22.51
CA LEU A 568 -4.73 13.30 -21.80
C LEU A 568 -5.09 14.63 -21.11
N VAL A 569 -4.09 15.39 -20.67
CA VAL A 569 -4.28 16.58 -19.81
C VAL A 569 -4.31 17.89 -20.63
N SER A 570 -3.90 17.84 -21.90
CA SER A 570 -3.43 19.02 -22.64
C SER A 570 -4.49 19.83 -23.41
N SER A 571 -5.79 19.57 -23.23
CA SER A 571 -6.86 20.23 -24.01
C SER A 571 -7.66 21.32 -23.30
N GLN A 572 -7.37 21.65 -22.03
CA GLN A 572 -7.89 22.89 -21.44
C GLN A 572 -6.93 24.05 -21.70
N GLY A 573 -7.46 25.17 -22.22
CA GLY A 573 -6.69 26.35 -22.64
C GLY A 573 -6.05 27.18 -21.51
N HIS A 574 -5.87 26.61 -20.32
CA HIS A 574 -4.99 27.19 -19.32
C HIS A 574 -3.54 26.86 -19.69
N LYS A 575 -2.68 27.89 -19.72
CA LYS A 575 -1.22 27.69 -19.68
C LYS A 575 -0.93 26.70 -18.54
N PRO A 576 -0.03 25.71 -18.71
CA PRO A 576 0.20 24.71 -17.68
C PRO A 576 0.61 25.40 -16.39
N GLY A 577 -0.34 25.50 -15.44
CA GLY A 577 -0.12 26.14 -14.16
C GLY A 577 1.06 25.45 -13.49
N LYS A 578 2.03 26.24 -12.99
CA LYS A 578 3.31 25.74 -12.47
C LYS A 578 3.08 24.43 -11.70
N ALA A 579 3.51 23.30 -12.27
CA ALA A 579 3.43 22.02 -11.57
C ALA A 579 4.14 22.21 -10.21
N LEU A 580 3.55 21.69 -9.13
CA LEU A 580 3.76 22.19 -7.75
C LEU A 580 5.19 21.97 -7.20
N ILE A 581 6.16 22.71 -7.73
CA ILE A 581 7.50 22.84 -7.19
C ILE A 581 7.36 23.60 -5.87
N ARG A 582 7.76 22.96 -4.76
CA ARG A 582 7.89 23.58 -3.43
C ARG A 582 9.07 24.58 -3.37
N GLY A 583 9.14 25.49 -4.34
CA GLY A 583 10.28 26.38 -4.60
C GLY A 583 9.93 27.86 -4.60
N ASP A 584 8.68 28.23 -4.92
CA ASP A 584 8.27 29.64 -4.88
C ASP A 584 8.26 30.23 -3.45
N LEU A 585 8.33 29.39 -2.39
CA LEU A 585 8.55 29.81 -1.00
C LEU A 585 10.04 30.14 -0.68
N ARG A 586 10.93 30.15 -1.67
CA ARG A 586 12.37 30.44 -1.55
C ARG A 586 12.83 31.63 -2.39
N ALA A 587 11.91 32.41 -2.97
CA ALA A 587 12.25 33.69 -3.57
C ALA A 587 12.56 34.72 -2.46
N ASP A 588 11.64 34.85 -1.49
CA ASP A 588 11.72 35.87 -0.44
C ASP A 588 12.90 35.61 0.53
N LEU A 589 13.07 34.36 0.97
CA LEU A 589 14.22 33.89 1.78
C LEU A 589 15.61 34.06 1.11
N ARG A 590 15.68 34.55 -0.13
CA ARG A 590 16.94 34.88 -0.82
C ARG A 590 17.30 36.36 -0.79
N ALA A 591 16.37 37.24 -0.42
CA ALA A 591 16.67 38.65 -0.17
C ALA A 591 17.49 38.77 1.13
N ASP A 592 16.95 38.26 2.23
CA ASP A 592 17.49 38.43 3.59
C ASP A 592 18.92 37.88 3.74
N TYR A 593 19.23 36.73 3.14
CA TYR A 593 20.57 36.12 3.21
C TYR A 593 21.62 36.81 2.33
N SER A 594 21.23 37.70 1.40
CA SER A 594 22.20 38.41 0.55
C SER A 594 22.78 39.68 1.18
N ALA A 595 22.30 40.05 2.38
CA ALA A 595 22.69 41.25 3.12
C ALA A 595 23.79 41.02 4.18
N PHE A 596 24.30 39.80 4.33
CA PHE A 596 25.15 39.39 5.48
C PHE A 596 26.56 38.86 5.12
N GLU A 597 27.00 38.96 3.86
CA GLU A 597 28.31 38.45 3.38
C GLU A 597 29.14 39.53 2.64
N LYS A 598 29.09 40.81 3.08
CA LYS A 598 29.81 41.93 2.43
C LYS A 598 30.34 43.05 3.35
N GLU A 599 30.93 42.66 4.47
CA GLU A 599 31.80 43.44 5.39
C GLU A 599 32.53 42.35 6.22
N ASP A 600 33.85 42.25 6.35
CA ASP A 600 34.97 43.07 5.85
C ASP A 600 36.15 42.18 5.36
N ASP A 601 37.03 42.77 4.54
CA ASP A 601 38.38 42.29 4.22
C ASP A 601 39.37 43.45 4.49
N HIS A 602 40.59 43.15 4.95
CA HIS A 602 41.51 44.05 5.71
C HIS A 602 41.10 44.23 7.20
N GLU A 603 41.99 44.39 8.18
CA GLU A 603 43.45 44.64 8.17
C GLU A 603 44.19 43.78 9.24
N GLN A 604 45.48 44.04 9.53
CA GLN A 604 46.37 43.14 10.28
C GLN A 604 46.70 43.56 11.73
N ALA A 605 46.78 42.55 12.60
CA ALA A 605 47.68 42.41 13.77
C ALA A 605 47.63 43.43 14.94
N ALA A 606 47.23 42.96 16.13
CA ALA A 606 48.02 43.10 17.36
C ALA A 606 47.56 42.15 18.50
N ASP A 607 48.51 41.89 19.40
CA ASP A 607 48.61 40.94 20.51
C ASP A 607 47.64 41.12 21.73
N ASN A 608 47.64 40.11 22.62
CA ASN A 608 47.06 40.01 23.98
C ASN A 608 45.61 39.54 24.22
N SER A 609 45.50 38.67 25.24
CA SER A 609 44.29 38.16 25.93
C SER A 609 43.96 39.05 27.17
N PRO A 610 42.86 38.85 27.95
CA PRO A 610 42.12 37.59 28.19
C PRO A 610 40.57 37.68 28.30
N LEU A 611 39.96 36.53 28.59
CA LEU A 611 38.71 36.30 29.36
C LEU A 611 37.42 37.06 28.95
N LEU A 612 36.40 36.27 28.57
CA LEU A 612 34.99 36.61 28.80
C LEU A 612 34.23 35.36 29.26
N GLN A 613 33.56 35.46 30.42
CA GLN A 613 32.81 34.38 31.06
C GLN A 613 31.56 34.95 31.74
N ASP A 614 30.73 35.70 30.99
CA ASP A 614 29.52 36.37 31.51
C ASP A 614 28.41 36.48 30.43
N GLN A 615 27.69 35.38 30.19
CA GLN A 615 26.39 35.38 29.47
C GLN A 615 25.52 34.19 29.92
N TYR A 616 25.09 34.15 31.20
CA TYR A 616 24.12 33.13 31.66
C TYR A 616 23.15 33.56 32.78
N ASN A 617 23.22 34.80 33.29
CA ASN A 617 22.48 35.22 34.50
C ASN A 617 21.29 36.15 34.19
N SER A 618 20.36 35.73 33.32
CA SER A 618 19.12 36.49 33.06
C SER A 618 17.87 35.64 32.79
N SER A 619 17.90 34.34 33.14
CA SER A 619 16.76 33.42 33.00
C SER A 619 15.83 33.39 34.22
N ASP A 620 16.33 33.78 35.38
CA ASP A 620 15.76 33.32 36.66
C ASP A 620 14.63 34.24 37.15
N ASP A 621 14.71 35.54 36.89
CA ASP A 621 13.66 36.51 37.25
C ASP A 621 12.34 36.27 36.49
N GLU A 622 12.40 35.92 35.20
CA GLU A 622 11.20 35.54 34.42
C GLU A 622 10.55 34.25 34.95
N HIS A 623 11.36 33.31 35.46
CA HIS A 623 10.87 32.06 36.03
C HIS A 623 10.17 32.26 37.39
N ILE A 624 10.62 33.24 38.19
CA ILE A 624 10.01 33.58 39.48
C ILE A 624 8.64 34.24 39.29
N ASP A 625 8.53 35.25 38.41
CA ASP A 625 7.26 35.92 38.06
C ASP A 625 6.24 34.91 37.47
N LEU A 626 6.68 33.95 36.67
CA LEU A 626 5.83 32.86 36.18
C LEU A 626 5.33 31.94 37.32
N MET A 627 6.21 31.52 38.23
CA MET A 627 5.86 30.70 39.40
C MET A 627 4.90 31.41 40.35
N GLU A 628 5.09 32.71 40.58
CA GLU A 628 4.20 33.51 41.43
C GLU A 628 2.82 33.68 40.80
N ARG A 629 2.74 33.93 39.48
CA ARG A 629 1.47 33.97 38.74
C ARG A 629 0.76 32.62 38.69
N MET A 630 1.50 31.51 38.51
CA MET A 630 0.92 30.16 38.61
C MET A 630 0.32 29.93 40.01
N THR A 631 1.03 30.33 41.06
CA THR A 631 0.56 30.22 42.44
C THR A 631 -0.69 31.08 42.69
N GLN A 632 -0.73 32.33 42.21
CA GLN A 632 -1.89 33.21 42.33
C GLN A 632 -3.11 32.68 41.55
N MET A 633 -2.93 32.19 40.32
CA MET A 633 -4.04 31.57 39.56
C MET A 633 -4.55 30.28 40.20
N GLN A 634 -3.68 29.51 40.87
CA GLN A 634 -4.09 28.30 41.59
C GLN A 634 -4.82 28.64 42.90
N GLN A 635 -4.44 29.71 43.59
CA GLN A 635 -5.18 30.24 44.76
C GLN A 635 -6.58 30.72 44.36
N LEU A 636 -6.72 31.43 43.24
CA LEU A 636 -8.01 31.89 42.69
C LEU A 636 -8.95 30.75 42.26
N ARG A 637 -8.44 29.51 42.11
CA ARG A 637 -9.24 28.29 41.86
C ARG A 637 -9.68 27.55 43.12
N VAL A 638 -9.19 27.93 44.31
CA VAL A 638 -9.44 27.21 45.57
C VAL A 638 -10.29 28.04 46.55
N SER A 639 -10.35 29.36 46.38
CA SER A 639 -11.05 30.28 47.30
C SER A 639 -12.56 30.47 46.99
N SER A 640 -13.28 29.43 46.56
CA SER A 640 -14.71 29.52 46.19
C SER A 640 -15.67 28.71 47.06
N ASP A 641 -15.19 27.70 47.80
CA ASP A 641 -16.05 26.62 48.31
C ASP A 641 -16.07 26.47 49.86
N ASP A 642 -15.23 27.20 50.62
CA ASP A 642 -15.01 27.00 52.07
C ASP A 642 -15.15 28.31 52.92
N GLU A 643 -16.33 28.96 52.97
CA GLU A 643 -16.70 29.92 54.05
C GLU A 643 -18.21 29.89 54.39
N GLU A 644 -18.70 28.79 54.97
CA GLU A 644 -19.90 28.78 55.84
C GLU A 644 -19.62 27.95 57.13
N ASP A 645 -20.43 28.20 58.18
CA ASP A 645 -20.36 27.60 59.53
C ASP A 645 -19.02 27.65 60.29
N ASP A 646 -18.87 28.63 61.20
CA ASP A 646 -19.12 28.37 62.64
C ASP A 646 -19.02 29.63 63.53
N LYS A 647 -20.16 30.12 64.07
CA LYS A 647 -20.26 30.83 65.37
C LYS A 647 -21.70 31.17 65.76
N ALA A 648 -22.03 30.89 67.02
CA ALA A 648 -23.33 31.16 67.63
C ALA A 648 -23.32 32.35 68.60
N ASP A 649 -24.52 32.64 69.12
CA ASP A 649 -24.88 33.41 70.32
C ASP A 649 -25.07 34.94 70.27
N SER A 650 -26.04 35.38 71.09
CA SER A 650 -26.44 36.76 71.47
C SER A 650 -27.25 37.64 70.49
N GLU A 651 -28.56 37.40 70.51
CA GLU A 651 -29.64 38.38 70.80
C GLU A 651 -29.89 39.66 69.94
N ASP A 652 -31.16 39.77 69.55
CA ASP A 652 -32.02 40.96 69.47
C ASP A 652 -31.69 42.10 68.46
N THR A 653 -32.27 42.03 67.24
CA THR A 653 -33.40 42.91 66.87
C THR A 653 -34.04 42.55 65.51
N SER A 654 -35.28 42.99 65.31
CA SER A 654 -36.10 42.84 64.08
C SER A 654 -36.63 44.21 63.63
N PRO A 655 -37.27 44.36 62.45
CA PRO A 655 -37.01 43.74 61.14
C PRO A 655 -37.09 44.73 59.95
N VAL A 656 -36.55 44.39 58.77
CA VAL A 656 -37.07 44.92 57.48
C VAL A 656 -37.10 43.79 56.44
N LEU A 657 -38.26 43.61 55.80
CA LEU A 657 -38.47 42.69 54.68
C LEU A 657 -38.10 43.36 53.35
N LEU A 658 -37.38 42.65 52.49
CA LEU A 658 -37.69 42.59 51.05
C LEU A 658 -37.22 41.23 50.50
N ALA A 659 -38.17 40.40 50.06
CA ALA A 659 -37.88 39.12 49.42
C ALA A 659 -37.65 39.29 47.91
N GLY A 660 -36.74 38.49 47.36
CA GLY A 660 -36.44 38.42 45.94
C GLY A 660 -35.74 37.10 45.63
N GLU A 661 -36.54 36.07 45.32
CA GLU A 661 -36.10 34.69 45.21
C GLU A 661 -35.05 34.51 44.08
N GLN A 662 -33.86 34.00 44.43
CA GLN A 662 -32.98 33.35 43.47
C GLN A 662 -33.18 31.84 43.60
N SER A 663 -33.66 31.22 42.52
CA SER A 663 -33.85 29.77 42.46
C SER A 663 -32.50 29.09 42.20
N ASP A 664 -32.14 28.17 43.09
CA ASP A 664 -31.01 27.26 42.88
C ASP A 664 -31.21 26.50 41.56
N SER A 665 -30.26 26.68 40.63
CA SER A 665 -30.36 26.19 39.26
C SER A 665 -29.36 25.06 39.03
N THR A 666 -29.80 23.84 39.30
CA THR A 666 -29.02 22.61 39.12
C THR A 666 -28.44 22.55 37.70
N ILE A 667 -27.11 22.48 37.59
CA ILE A 667 -26.40 22.49 36.30
C ILE A 667 -26.66 21.19 35.54
N LEU A 668 -27.58 21.25 34.58
CA LEU A 668 -27.78 20.20 33.57
C LEU A 668 -26.75 20.33 32.44
N PRO A 669 -26.32 19.23 31.78
CA PRO A 669 -25.38 19.29 30.67
C PRO A 669 -25.97 20.09 29.51
N VAL A 670 -25.31 21.20 29.15
CA VAL A 670 -25.83 22.22 28.24
C VAL A 670 -25.62 21.82 26.79
N ASP A 671 -26.49 20.95 26.28
CA ASP A 671 -26.71 20.73 24.86
C ASP A 671 -27.43 21.97 24.27
N GLY A 672 -26.74 23.11 24.24
CA GLY A 672 -27.25 24.46 23.95
C GLY A 672 -27.74 24.70 22.52
N GLY A 673 -27.89 23.64 21.72
CA GLY A 673 -28.69 23.69 20.51
C GLY A 673 -30.17 23.71 20.87
N ILE A 674 -30.91 24.70 20.36
CA ILE A 674 -32.38 24.60 20.34
C ILE A 674 -32.70 23.35 19.51
N GLN A 675 -33.12 22.26 20.15
CA GLN A 675 -33.67 21.11 19.46
C GLN A 675 -34.96 21.57 18.77
N SER A 676 -34.81 21.99 17.53
CA SER A 676 -35.92 22.30 16.64
C SER A 676 -36.87 21.09 16.63
N ALA A 677 -38.18 21.32 16.55
CA ALA A 677 -39.20 20.26 16.50
C ALA A 677 -39.06 19.31 15.29
N ILE A 678 -38.06 19.55 14.43
CA ILE A 678 -37.65 18.77 13.25
C ILE A 678 -36.52 17.77 13.61
N GLY A 679 -35.94 17.82 14.81
CA GLY A 679 -34.85 16.93 15.26
C GLY A 679 -33.49 17.21 14.63
N LEU A 680 -33.29 18.43 14.10
CA LEU A 680 -32.06 18.84 13.41
C LEU A 680 -31.20 19.75 14.29
N ASN A 681 -29.91 19.40 14.44
CA ASN A 681 -28.91 20.21 15.15
C ASN A 681 -28.52 21.45 14.32
N ALA A 682 -29.33 22.49 14.42
CA ALA A 682 -29.24 23.71 13.62
C ALA A 682 -29.47 24.96 14.50
N TYR A 683 -28.93 26.11 14.09
CA TYR A 683 -29.03 27.37 14.84
C TYR A 683 -29.88 28.43 14.11
N GLU A 684 -30.62 29.24 14.88
CA GLU A 684 -31.39 30.38 14.36
C GLU A 684 -30.51 31.64 14.31
N ILE A 685 -30.41 32.29 13.15
CA ILE A 685 -29.58 33.50 12.98
C ILE A 685 -30.01 34.62 13.95
N HIS A 686 -29.03 35.35 14.48
CA HIS A 686 -29.18 36.39 15.50
C HIS A 686 -29.64 35.93 16.90
N THR A 687 -29.91 34.64 17.12
CA THR A 687 -30.07 34.12 18.49
C THR A 687 -28.73 34.01 19.21
N THR A 688 -28.76 34.03 20.54
CA THR A 688 -27.57 33.86 21.38
C THR A 688 -27.51 32.43 21.92
N VAL A 689 -26.40 31.74 21.66
CA VAL A 689 -26.06 30.46 22.30
C VAL A 689 -25.23 30.70 23.56
N PRO A 690 -25.25 29.80 24.56
CA PRO A 690 -24.62 30.04 25.86
C PRO A 690 -23.07 30.02 25.85
N TYR A 691 -22.44 29.59 24.77
CA TYR A 691 -20.99 29.51 24.65
C TYR A 691 -20.33 30.90 24.64
N ARG A 692 -19.19 31.03 25.32
CA ARG A 692 -18.35 32.24 25.40
C ARG A 692 -16.89 31.84 25.15
N ASP A 693 -15.96 32.80 25.15
CA ASP A 693 -14.55 32.46 25.35
C ASP A 693 -14.37 32.02 26.82
N ASP A 694 -14.19 30.72 27.07
CA ASP A 694 -13.91 30.10 28.39
C ASP A 694 -12.80 29.04 28.25
N GLU A 695 -12.51 28.21 29.27
CA GLU A 695 -11.42 27.22 29.20
C GLU A 695 -11.62 26.16 28.10
N THR A 696 -12.86 25.76 27.89
CA THR A 696 -13.27 24.72 26.93
C THR A 696 -13.76 25.28 25.60
N HIS A 697 -14.21 26.54 25.54
CA HIS A 697 -14.78 27.13 24.32
C HIS A 697 -13.94 28.29 23.80
N HIS A 698 -13.79 28.39 22.47
CA HIS A 698 -13.14 29.52 21.81
C HIS A 698 -13.93 29.98 20.59
N ILE A 699 -14.19 31.29 20.48
CA ILE A 699 -14.98 31.87 19.40
C ILE A 699 -14.09 32.65 18.44
N TYR A 700 -13.89 32.08 17.25
CA TYR A 700 -13.05 32.67 16.20
C TYR A 700 -13.78 33.80 15.48
N LYS A 701 -13.31 35.04 15.68
CA LYS A 701 -13.99 36.29 15.29
C LYS A 701 -14.01 36.58 13.78
N GLU A 702 -13.26 35.84 12.97
CA GLU A 702 -13.13 36.08 11.53
C GLU A 702 -13.99 35.10 10.73
N ASN A 703 -15.01 35.65 10.06
CA ASN A 703 -16.02 34.90 9.31
C ASN A 703 -15.59 34.58 7.85
N ARG A 704 -14.28 34.48 7.58
CA ARG A 704 -13.72 34.16 6.26
C ARG A 704 -12.56 33.17 6.36
N LEU A 705 -12.71 31.99 5.75
CA LEU A 705 -11.68 30.94 5.69
C LEU A 705 -10.29 31.48 5.32
N SER A 706 -10.22 32.33 4.29
CA SER A 706 -8.98 32.87 3.74
C SER A 706 -8.20 33.80 4.66
N ARG A 707 -8.71 34.08 5.87
CA ARG A 707 -8.07 34.93 6.90
C ARG A 707 -7.82 34.21 8.23
N ILE A 708 -8.26 32.95 8.36
CA ILE A 708 -7.96 32.15 9.55
C ILE A 708 -6.47 31.84 9.54
N SER A 709 -5.73 32.37 10.53
CA SER A 709 -4.32 32.00 10.71
C SER A 709 -4.23 30.55 11.17
N ARG A 710 -3.48 29.74 10.42
CA ARG A 710 -3.21 28.33 10.75
C ARG A 710 -2.33 28.22 11.98
N GLU A 711 -1.41 29.15 12.13
CA GLU A 711 -0.56 29.32 13.29
C GLU A 711 -1.43 29.57 14.52
N HIS A 712 -2.27 30.61 14.52
CA HIS A 712 -3.11 30.92 15.68
C HIS A 712 -4.14 29.82 16.02
N LEU A 713 -4.71 29.15 15.01
CA LEU A 713 -5.57 28.00 15.26
C LEU A 713 -4.80 26.83 15.90
N ALA A 714 -3.54 26.59 15.51
CA ALA A 714 -2.70 25.59 16.15
C ALA A 714 -2.31 25.96 17.59
N GLU A 715 -2.13 27.26 17.90
CA GLU A 715 -1.89 27.75 19.27
C GLU A 715 -3.08 27.43 20.19
N ILE A 716 -4.30 27.80 19.78
CA ILE A 716 -5.54 27.56 20.52
C ILE A 716 -5.75 26.06 20.78
N VAL A 717 -5.61 25.23 19.75
CA VAL A 717 -5.80 23.78 19.87
C VAL A 717 -4.69 23.13 20.72
N CYS A 718 -3.43 23.60 20.61
CA CYS A 718 -2.34 23.18 21.49
C CYS A 718 -2.69 23.46 22.96
N GLY A 719 -3.22 24.66 23.25
CA GLY A 719 -3.70 25.04 24.58
C GLY A 719 -4.81 24.13 25.12
N MET A 720 -5.85 23.87 24.31
CA MET A 720 -7.00 23.02 24.67
C MET A 720 -6.62 21.55 24.91
N MET A 721 -5.63 21.01 24.20
CA MET A 721 -5.16 19.65 24.43
C MET A 721 -4.27 19.57 25.67
N ASN A 722 -3.39 20.55 25.87
CA ASN A 722 -2.45 20.56 27.00
C ASN A 722 -3.10 20.89 28.35
N SER A 723 -4.28 21.52 28.39
CA SER A 723 -5.07 21.66 29.63
C SER A 723 -5.82 20.39 30.02
N GLY A 724 -5.69 19.29 29.25
CA GLY A 724 -6.36 18.01 29.52
C GLY A 724 -7.87 17.99 29.26
N LEU A 725 -8.56 19.13 29.33
CA LEU A 725 -10.02 19.23 29.20
C LEU A 725 -10.53 19.08 27.76
N GLY A 726 -9.71 19.36 26.74
CA GLY A 726 -10.17 19.48 25.35
C GLY A 726 -10.97 20.77 25.12
N GLY A 727 -11.95 20.73 24.22
CA GLY A 727 -12.82 21.88 23.96
C GLY A 727 -13.50 21.91 22.59
N SER A 728 -14.20 23.01 22.30
CA SER A 728 -14.76 23.32 20.97
C SER A 728 -14.33 24.70 20.47
N VAL A 729 -13.78 24.76 19.25
CA VAL A 729 -13.51 26.02 18.54
C VAL A 729 -14.65 26.31 17.56
N TYR A 730 -15.33 27.44 17.75
CA TYR A 730 -16.49 27.85 16.95
C TYR A 730 -16.15 28.93 15.92
N PHE A 731 -16.74 28.82 14.73
CA PHE A 731 -16.69 29.81 13.65
C PHE A 731 -18.12 30.23 13.25
N GLY A 732 -18.35 31.54 13.09
CA GLY A 732 -19.68 32.08 12.80
C GLY A 732 -20.52 32.45 14.04
N LEU A 733 -19.91 32.57 15.21
CA LEU A 733 -20.51 33.18 16.42
C LEU A 733 -19.82 34.53 16.72
N THR A 734 -20.52 35.47 17.37
CA THR A 734 -19.87 36.64 18.01
C THR A 734 -19.27 36.27 19.35
N LYS A 735 -18.39 37.13 19.90
CA LYS A 735 -17.87 37.02 21.28
C LYS A 735 -18.98 36.77 22.32
N ASP A 736 -20.13 37.35 22.08
CA ASP A 736 -21.31 37.38 22.95
C ASP A 736 -22.23 36.17 22.74
N GLY A 737 -21.77 35.16 21.98
CA GLY A 737 -22.51 33.96 21.64
C GLY A 737 -23.56 34.15 20.53
N GLN A 738 -23.60 35.29 19.82
CA GLN A 738 -24.64 35.52 18.80
C GLN A 738 -24.35 34.78 17.50
N VAL A 739 -25.30 33.99 17.02
CA VAL A 739 -25.22 33.23 15.76
C VAL A 739 -25.25 34.17 14.55
N GLN A 740 -24.15 34.24 13.79
CA GLN A 740 -24.08 34.91 12.49
C GLN A 740 -23.99 33.90 11.33
N GLY A 741 -23.28 32.80 11.54
CA GLY A 741 -22.89 31.83 10.53
C GLY A 741 -21.76 32.32 9.62
N ILE A 742 -20.92 31.38 9.19
CA ILE A 742 -19.96 31.53 8.10
C ILE A 742 -20.56 30.93 6.82
N LYS A 743 -20.38 31.61 5.69
CA LYS A 743 -20.78 31.08 4.38
C LYS A 743 -19.71 30.12 3.87
N LEU A 744 -20.11 28.89 3.58
CA LEU A 744 -19.23 27.80 3.14
C LEU A 744 -19.94 26.95 2.08
N THR A 745 -19.51 27.11 0.83
CA THR A 745 -19.84 26.17 -0.25
C THR A 745 -19.38 24.75 0.09
N ARG A 746 -19.78 23.75 -0.72
CA ARG A 746 -19.28 22.38 -0.57
C ARG A 746 -17.74 22.32 -0.58
N ASP A 747 -17.14 22.94 -1.58
CA ASP A 747 -15.69 22.85 -1.82
C ASP A 747 -14.90 23.55 -0.70
N GLU A 748 -15.44 24.66 -0.15
CA GLU A 748 -14.88 25.35 1.03
C GLU A 748 -14.97 24.50 2.32
N ARG A 749 -16.03 23.68 2.50
CA ARG A 749 -16.11 22.74 3.63
C ARG A 749 -15.10 21.60 3.49
N ASP A 750 -14.96 21.05 2.29
CA ASP A 750 -13.96 20.01 2.01
C ASP A 750 -12.52 20.57 2.15
N GLU A 751 -12.26 21.81 1.71
CA GLU A 751 -10.98 22.50 1.95
C GLU A 751 -10.73 22.80 3.43
N MET A 752 -11.74 23.27 4.18
CA MET A 752 -11.62 23.52 5.62
C MET A 752 -11.25 22.22 6.37
N ARG A 753 -11.93 21.11 6.06
CA ARG A 753 -11.63 19.79 6.65
C ARG A 753 -10.20 19.35 6.33
N LEU A 754 -9.80 19.37 5.06
CA LEU A 754 -8.45 19.00 4.65
C LEU A 754 -7.36 19.94 5.23
N GLY A 755 -7.67 21.22 5.41
CA GLY A 755 -6.79 22.20 6.05
C GLY A 755 -6.56 21.91 7.53
N ILE A 756 -7.62 21.54 8.26
CA ILE A 756 -7.55 21.14 9.67
C ILE A 756 -6.85 19.78 9.81
N ASP A 757 -7.22 18.76 9.02
CA ASP A 757 -6.54 17.45 9.02
C ASP A 757 -5.04 17.58 8.74
N HIS A 758 -4.66 18.47 7.80
CA HIS A 758 -3.26 18.76 7.50
C HIS A 758 -2.54 19.45 8.65
N LEU A 759 -3.19 20.41 9.32
CA LEU A 759 -2.68 21.10 10.50
C LEU A 759 -2.50 20.12 11.67
N MET A 760 -3.48 19.27 11.97
CA MET A 760 -3.41 18.24 13.02
C MET A 760 -2.28 17.22 12.78
N THR A 761 -2.11 16.78 11.53
CA THR A 761 -1.10 15.78 11.15
C THR A 761 0.32 16.33 11.06
N ASN A 762 0.51 17.62 10.75
CA ASN A 762 1.83 18.19 10.38
C ASN A 762 2.29 19.37 11.26
N CYS A 763 1.42 20.00 12.05
CA CYS A 763 1.82 21.10 12.93
C CYS A 763 2.18 20.64 14.36
N PHE A 764 1.67 19.51 14.84
CA PHE A 764 1.88 19.05 16.23
C PHE A 764 2.91 17.92 16.34
N VAL A 765 3.62 17.88 17.47
CA VAL A 765 4.32 16.69 17.96
C VAL A 765 3.84 16.41 19.40
N PRO A 766 3.32 15.20 19.71
CA PRO A 766 2.97 14.15 18.75
C PRO A 766 1.86 14.59 17.77
N PRO A 767 1.76 13.99 16.57
CA PRO A 767 0.69 14.32 15.63
C PRO A 767 -0.70 14.00 16.19
N VAL A 768 -1.66 14.89 15.98
CA VAL A 768 -3.05 14.72 16.46
C VAL A 768 -3.83 13.87 15.45
N PHE A 769 -4.57 12.87 15.94
CA PHE A 769 -5.29 11.91 15.12
C PHE A 769 -6.79 12.22 15.01
N HIS A 770 -7.40 11.79 13.90
CA HIS A 770 -8.83 11.95 13.57
C HIS A 770 -9.84 11.32 14.55
N ASN A 771 -9.38 10.59 15.57
CA ASN A 771 -10.23 10.10 16.67
C ASN A 771 -10.26 11.07 17.86
N GLN A 772 -9.31 12.00 17.95
CA GLN A 772 -9.18 13.03 18.98
C GLN A 772 -9.86 14.36 18.58
N LEU A 773 -10.23 14.51 17.30
CA LEU A 773 -10.86 15.70 16.76
C LEU A 773 -11.98 15.34 15.77
N ASP A 774 -13.07 16.11 15.76
CA ASP A 774 -14.09 16.09 14.71
C ASP A 774 -14.53 17.50 14.30
N ILE A 775 -15.16 17.63 13.14
CA ILE A 775 -15.55 18.93 12.55
C ILE A 775 -17.02 18.87 12.14
N ILE A 776 -17.85 19.59 12.90
CA ILE A 776 -19.30 19.56 12.83
C ILE A 776 -19.79 20.85 12.16
N TYR A 777 -20.60 20.71 11.10
CA TYR A 777 -21.18 21.82 10.34
C TYR A 777 -22.66 21.97 10.70
N LYS A 778 -22.98 22.77 11.72
CA LYS A 778 -24.35 23.01 12.20
C LYS A 778 -25.01 24.08 11.31
N PRO A 779 -26.03 23.76 10.47
CA PRO A 779 -26.60 24.72 9.53
C PRO A 779 -27.35 25.86 10.23
N VAL A 780 -27.37 27.03 9.59
CA VAL A 780 -28.02 28.24 10.12
C VAL A 780 -29.30 28.55 9.32
N PHE A 781 -30.39 28.78 10.03
CA PHE A 781 -31.68 29.15 9.45
C PHE A 781 -32.15 30.52 9.94
N LYS A 782 -33.10 31.13 9.22
CA LYS A 782 -33.87 32.28 9.68
C LYS A 782 -35.33 31.88 9.86
N ARG A 783 -35.90 32.15 11.03
CA ARG A 783 -37.36 32.13 11.21
C ARG A 783 -37.97 33.31 10.43
N LEU A 784 -38.93 33.01 9.57
CA LEU A 784 -39.80 33.99 8.94
C LEU A 784 -40.98 34.28 9.87
N GLU A 785 -41.58 35.47 9.73
CA GLU A 785 -42.71 35.94 10.56
C GLU A 785 -43.87 34.93 10.60
N ASN A 786 -44.11 34.24 9.48
CA ASN A 786 -45.12 33.18 9.32
C ASN A 786 -44.78 31.85 10.04
N ARG A 787 -43.83 31.85 10.99
CA ARG A 787 -43.25 30.66 11.67
C ARG A 787 -42.59 29.62 10.76
N GLN A 788 -42.45 29.90 9.46
CA GLN A 788 -41.72 29.05 8.52
C GLN A 788 -40.21 29.25 8.68
N PHE A 789 -39.44 28.18 8.52
CA PHE A 789 -37.98 28.22 8.62
C PHE A 789 -37.36 28.31 7.21
N ALA A 790 -36.63 29.40 6.95
CA ALA A 790 -35.79 29.52 5.77
C ALA A 790 -34.37 29.07 6.13
N THR A 791 -34.00 27.85 5.72
CA THR A 791 -32.59 27.41 5.76
C THR A 791 -31.79 28.22 4.75
N PHE A 792 -30.73 28.89 5.18
CA PHE A 792 -29.81 29.50 4.24
C PHE A 792 -28.96 28.41 3.60
N VAL A 793 -29.02 28.29 2.27
CA VAL A 793 -28.08 27.46 1.52
C VAL A 793 -26.67 27.97 1.80
N ASP A 794 -25.77 27.04 2.13
CA ASP A 794 -24.36 27.28 2.43
C ASP A 794 -24.04 28.22 3.62
N LEU A 795 -24.92 28.37 4.63
CA LEU A 795 -24.59 29.07 5.89
C LEU A 795 -24.53 28.10 7.09
N PHE A 796 -23.41 28.08 7.81
CA PHE A 796 -23.17 27.16 8.93
C PHE A 796 -22.50 27.87 10.11
N VAL A 797 -22.72 27.37 11.33
CA VAL A 797 -21.72 27.47 12.41
C VAL A 797 -20.83 26.24 12.28
N VAL A 798 -19.52 26.43 12.25
CA VAL A 798 -18.57 25.29 12.29
C VAL A 798 -18.02 25.15 13.69
N GLU A 799 -18.02 23.93 14.18
CA GLU A 799 -17.45 23.53 15.45
C GLU A 799 -16.33 22.52 15.20
N ILE A 800 -15.12 22.83 15.67
CA ILE A 800 -14.02 21.89 15.75
C ILE A 800 -14.02 21.35 17.18
N LEU A 801 -14.53 20.14 17.37
CA LEU A 801 -14.56 19.46 18.66
C LEU A 801 -13.23 18.74 18.89
N ILE A 802 -12.58 19.03 20.01
CA ILE A 802 -11.27 18.53 20.44
C ILE A 802 -11.48 17.76 21.74
N LYS A 803 -11.04 16.50 21.78
CA LYS A 803 -11.22 15.64 22.94
C LYS A 803 -10.07 15.79 23.93
N ALA A 804 -10.40 15.62 25.20
CA ALA A 804 -9.44 15.38 26.28
C ALA A 804 -8.38 14.34 25.86
N SER A 805 -7.14 14.57 26.28
CA SER A 805 -5.98 13.76 25.89
C SER A 805 -4.98 13.63 27.05
N ASP A 806 -5.47 13.04 28.15
CA ASP A 806 -4.75 12.75 29.39
C ASP A 806 -3.29 12.32 29.16
N SER A 807 -2.39 12.82 30.01
CA SER A 807 -0.96 12.49 30.06
C SER A 807 -0.14 12.69 28.76
N THR A 808 -0.64 13.44 27.77
CA THR A 808 0.08 13.74 26.52
C THR A 808 0.34 15.24 26.33
N ILE A 809 1.61 15.64 26.34
CA ILE A 809 2.03 17.02 26.05
C ILE A 809 2.24 17.19 24.54
N TYR A 810 1.57 18.19 23.96
CA TYR A 810 1.69 18.60 22.57
C TYR A 810 2.52 19.88 22.45
N ASN A 811 3.37 19.96 21.42
CA ASN A 811 4.04 21.19 21.01
C ASN A 811 3.87 21.45 19.51
N ILE A 812 4.10 22.71 19.10
CA ILE A 812 4.01 23.10 17.69
C ILE A 812 5.37 22.87 17.01
N SER A 813 5.44 21.83 16.17
CA SER A 813 6.62 21.34 15.44
C SER A 813 7.51 22.42 14.78
N LYS A 814 6.92 23.51 14.26
CA LYS A 814 7.66 24.61 13.60
C LYS A 814 8.46 25.46 14.58
N SER A 815 8.00 25.60 15.83
CA SER A 815 8.57 26.53 16.83
C SER A 815 9.09 25.82 18.09
N GLY A 816 8.74 24.55 18.31
CA GLY A 816 9.06 23.78 19.51
C GLY A 816 8.29 24.24 20.77
N HIS A 817 7.47 25.29 20.67
CA HIS A 817 6.75 25.86 21.81
C HIS A 817 5.51 25.05 22.18
N CYS A 818 5.27 24.92 23.49
CA CYS A 818 3.98 24.51 24.02
C CYS A 818 3.08 25.73 24.24
N TRP A 819 1.78 25.49 24.28
CA TRP A 819 0.77 26.44 24.71
C TRP A 819 -0.15 25.75 25.71
N HIS A 820 -0.65 26.50 26.69
CA HIS A 820 -1.60 26.02 27.69
C HIS A 820 -2.80 26.95 27.75
N ARG A 821 -3.99 26.43 28.07
CA ARG A 821 -5.22 27.23 28.16
C ARG A 821 -5.54 27.55 29.62
N PHE A 822 -5.87 28.81 29.88
CA PHE A 822 -6.24 29.33 31.20
C PHE A 822 -7.52 30.16 31.03
N GLY A 823 -8.67 29.54 31.27
CA GLY A 823 -9.96 30.13 30.90
C GLY A 823 -9.96 30.60 29.43
N PRO A 824 -10.41 31.84 29.12
CA PRO A 824 -10.46 32.34 27.74
C PRO A 824 -9.10 32.38 27.04
N HIS A 825 -8.00 32.51 27.79
CA HIS A 825 -6.67 32.84 27.27
C HIS A 825 -5.84 31.60 26.94
N THR A 826 -4.95 31.72 25.96
CA THR A 826 -4.00 30.66 25.57
C THR A 826 -2.60 31.24 25.62
N THR A 827 -1.77 30.70 26.52
CA THR A 827 -0.48 31.25 26.91
C THR A 827 0.64 30.34 26.43
N LYS A 828 1.67 30.93 25.81
CA LYS A 828 2.90 30.22 25.42
C LYS A 828 3.69 29.87 26.67
N LEU A 829 4.13 28.61 26.78
CA LEU A 829 4.92 28.10 27.89
C LEU A 829 6.05 27.19 27.40
N SER A 830 7.02 26.92 28.28
CA SER A 830 8.02 25.88 28.07
C SER A 830 7.39 24.48 28.18
N VAL A 831 8.07 23.48 27.62
CA VAL A 831 7.67 22.07 27.73
C VAL A 831 7.69 21.59 29.20
N GLN A 832 8.53 22.21 30.03
CA GLN A 832 8.68 21.84 31.44
C GLN A 832 7.59 22.49 32.30
N ASP A 833 7.18 23.74 32.02
CA ASP A 833 6.12 24.42 32.77
C ASP A 833 4.76 23.72 32.51
N VAL A 834 4.49 23.34 31.25
CA VAL A 834 3.29 22.55 30.90
C VAL A 834 3.32 21.18 31.57
N ARG A 835 4.48 20.52 31.67
CA ARG A 835 4.62 19.29 32.45
C ARG A 835 4.30 19.53 33.93
N GLN A 836 4.82 20.60 34.52
CA GLN A 836 4.60 20.92 35.92
C GLN A 836 3.13 21.27 36.21
N LEU A 837 2.46 22.00 35.31
CA LEU A 837 1.02 22.27 35.39
C LEU A 837 0.20 20.98 35.37
N ILE A 838 0.43 20.10 34.40
CA ILE A 838 -0.26 18.80 34.32
C ILE A 838 -0.01 17.96 35.58
N THR A 839 1.22 17.93 36.10
CA THR A 839 1.52 17.26 37.37
C THR A 839 0.75 17.90 38.55
N LEU A 840 0.64 19.22 38.62
CA LEU A 840 -0.09 19.92 39.69
C LEU A 840 -1.61 19.70 39.60
N ASP A 841 -2.18 19.66 38.40
CA ASP A 841 -3.60 19.37 38.19
C ASP A 841 -3.93 17.87 38.43
N GLU A 842 -3.03 16.95 38.07
CA GLU A 842 -3.11 15.53 38.46
C GLU A 842 -2.98 15.37 40.00
N GLU A 843 -2.01 16.03 40.65
CA GLU A 843 -1.86 16.02 42.11
C GLU A 843 -3.08 16.62 42.83
N ALA A 844 -3.66 17.70 42.30
CA ALA A 844 -4.89 18.30 42.84
C ALA A 844 -6.07 17.32 42.77
N LYS A 845 -6.24 16.63 41.63
CA LYS A 845 -7.29 15.62 41.42
C LYS A 845 -7.20 14.44 42.40
N TYR A 846 -5.99 14.02 42.78
CA TYR A 846 -5.77 12.93 43.74
C TYR A 846 -5.56 13.39 45.20
N LYS A 847 -5.55 14.70 45.48
CA LYS A 847 -5.27 15.30 46.80
C LYS A 847 -6.14 14.72 47.91
N ASP A 848 -7.43 14.51 47.64
CA ASP A 848 -8.39 13.97 48.60
C ASP A 848 -8.33 12.46 48.77
N GLU A 849 -8.12 11.71 47.69
CA GLU A 849 -7.86 10.27 47.79
C GLU A 849 -6.58 10.02 48.63
N ILE A 850 -5.53 10.81 48.38
CA ILE A 850 -4.29 10.80 49.16
C ILE A 850 -4.54 11.20 50.62
N ARG A 851 -5.43 12.16 50.90
CA ARG A 851 -5.86 12.55 52.27
C ARG A 851 -6.53 11.37 52.99
N CYS A 852 -7.53 10.74 52.36
CA CYS A 852 -8.25 9.60 52.90
C CYS A 852 -7.35 8.37 53.11
N LEU A 853 -6.52 8.01 52.12
CA LEU A 853 -5.59 6.87 52.24
C LEU A 853 -4.54 7.08 53.33
N ARG A 854 -4.07 8.32 53.55
CA ARG A 854 -3.15 8.65 54.66
C ARG A 854 -3.83 8.50 56.03
N GLU A 855 -5.13 8.79 56.12
CA GLU A 855 -5.93 8.60 57.33
C GLU A 855 -6.25 7.11 57.58
N GLU A 856 -6.65 6.36 56.57
CA GLU A 856 -6.84 4.91 56.70
C GLU A 856 -5.53 4.22 57.14
N LEU A 857 -4.40 4.57 56.51
CA LEU A 857 -3.08 4.06 56.90
C LEU A 857 -2.72 4.43 58.36
N ARG A 858 -3.13 5.61 58.84
CA ARG A 858 -2.97 6.02 60.25
C ARG A 858 -3.82 5.14 61.17
N ASN A 859 -5.07 4.89 60.80
CA ASN A 859 -6.01 4.07 61.57
C ASN A 859 -5.62 2.58 61.60
N LEU A 860 -5.09 2.04 60.50
CA LEU A 860 -4.53 0.68 60.45
C LEU A 860 -3.26 0.56 61.32
N LYS A 861 -2.37 1.58 61.31
CA LYS A 861 -1.19 1.64 62.19
C LYS A 861 -1.52 1.81 63.67
N LEU A 862 -2.72 2.27 64.01
CA LEU A 862 -3.24 2.29 65.39
C LEU A 862 -3.85 0.95 65.80
N LYS A 863 -4.55 0.25 64.88
CA LYS A 863 -5.11 -1.09 65.12
C LYS A 863 -4.06 -2.22 65.20
N ALA A 864 -2.85 -1.97 64.71
CA ALA A 864 -1.73 -2.92 64.70
C ALA A 864 -0.76 -2.75 65.88
N LYS A 865 -1.15 -1.97 66.91
CA LYS A 865 -0.40 -1.73 68.15
C LYS A 865 -1.23 -2.17 69.36
#